data_AF-A0A7X9BB34-F1
#
_entry.id   AF-A0A7X9BB34-F1
#
_cell.length_a   1.000
_cell.length_b   1.000
_cell.length_c   1.000
_cell.angle_alpha   90.00
_cell.angle_beta   90.00
_cell.angle_gamma   90.00
#
_symmetry.space_group_name_H-M   'P 1'
#
loop_
_entity.id
_entity.type
_entity.pdbx_description
1 polymer ?
#
loop_
_entity_poly.entity_id
_entity_poly.type
_entity_poly.pdbx_seq_one_letter_code
_entity_poly.pdbx_strand_id
1 'polypeptide(L)'
;MKKVRNKFNKPSLYWIAIVMIVSFVMFILVYIPSYSYFHKYNSQLTLVGEADLIPTFEKLLNKHQNNILTLPKLSTNSGNSIIDLTRRQSVDVNNVTDIFSVDLNTKIPTDFQNINMAFFADVDDVDVIATWTEGNNLYIGERNEVRPGPNMIYALGNWNTSSIEYNQLNSINLSKFNTSNVTNMSSMFYRTGYSSNVFTLNLGSQFNTSNVTNMSGMFYSTGYSSNDFTLDLGSEFNTSNVTNMSFMFLLAGYSSNVFTLNLGSQFNTSKVISMSQMFANTGYNSNIFNLNLGGQFNTINVTSMYEMFSNTGRSSNDFTLNLGSEFNTSKVTNMFHMFTSTGLISNIFTLDLGSKFNTSNVINMAYMFSGTGRNSNIFTLNLGLEFNTSNVTNMANMFYNTGRNSNIFILNLGLEFNTSNVTNMSNMFYNTGRNSNIFTLNLGLKFNTSKVTNMSNMFSSTGLISNIFTLDLGSEFNTSNVTNMSHMFYSIGNNSPIFTLNLGSQFNTINVTNMSRLFYNLGRISPTFSLDLGSHFHTSNVTNMAVMFDNVGLYNENFTLNLGSHFDTSNVTDMNAMFHNVGYSNNDFTLDLGFHFNTSKVTNMRSMFVNTGYSSNVFTLDLGSEFNTSNVTNMSYMFYSIGNNSPIFTLNLGSQFNTINVTNMSGMFVNTGYSSNVFTLNLNSFLINNSSVNLSFFAIGTGASNIIFGSGWTEANMSQISFSRSSPVNVYYTNTSFLTTNLGNMNYWNTWRGTGNTTLIYGLP
;
A
#
# COMPACT_ATOMS: atom_id res chain seq x y z
N MET A 1 32.50 3.37 -15.92
CA MET A 1 32.95 3.34 -17.35
C MET A 1 34.36 3.88 -17.57
N LYS A 2 34.70 5.13 -17.20
CA LYS A 2 36.07 5.69 -17.41
C LYS A 2 37.21 4.87 -16.77
N LYS A 3 37.00 4.28 -15.58
CA LYS A 3 38.01 3.41 -14.92
C LYS A 3 38.16 2.00 -15.52
N VAL A 4 37.17 1.51 -16.29
CA VAL A 4 37.18 0.16 -16.90
C VAL A 4 37.90 0.16 -18.25
N ARG A 5 37.90 1.30 -18.96
CA ARG A 5 38.51 1.46 -20.28
C ARG A 5 40.03 1.31 -20.29
N ASN A 6 40.71 1.56 -19.17
CA ASN A 6 42.17 1.56 -19.10
C ASN A 6 42.78 0.20 -18.67
N LYS A 7 41.99 -0.87 -18.52
CA LYS A 7 42.47 -2.16 -17.97
C LYS A 7 42.33 -3.37 -18.90
N PHE A 8 41.76 -3.24 -20.10
CA PHE A 8 41.53 -4.37 -21.01
C PHE A 8 42.05 -4.08 -22.44
N ASN A 9 43.07 -4.82 -22.88
CA ASN A 9 43.72 -4.69 -24.19
C ASN A 9 43.15 -5.62 -25.28
N LYS A 10 41.93 -6.17 -25.12
CA LYS A 10 41.26 -6.98 -26.16
C LYS A 10 39.77 -6.59 -26.32
N PRO A 11 39.28 -6.32 -27.55
CA PRO A 11 37.92 -5.81 -27.80
C PRO A 11 36.77 -6.74 -27.37
N SER A 12 36.98 -8.04 -27.32
CA SER A 12 35.94 -9.03 -26.98
C SER A 12 35.57 -9.07 -25.50
N LEU A 13 36.51 -8.76 -24.60
CA LEU A 13 36.27 -8.71 -23.15
C LEU A 13 35.60 -7.39 -22.71
N TYR A 14 35.77 -6.32 -23.49
CA TYR A 14 35.11 -5.04 -23.27
C TYR A 14 33.59 -5.14 -23.47
N TRP A 15 33.13 -5.92 -24.46
CA TRP A 15 31.71 -6.16 -24.71
C TRP A 15 31.04 -7.02 -23.63
N ILE A 16 31.73 -8.04 -23.11
CA ILE A 16 31.20 -8.88 -22.01
C ILE A 16 31.06 -8.07 -20.72
N ALA A 17 32.01 -7.19 -20.41
CA ALA A 17 31.92 -6.28 -19.27
C ALA A 17 30.79 -5.24 -19.44
N ILE A 18 30.53 -4.76 -20.66
CA ILE A 18 29.39 -3.88 -20.96
C ILE A 18 28.07 -4.63 -20.80
N VAL A 19 27.95 -5.86 -21.30
CA VAL A 19 26.73 -6.66 -21.14
C VAL A 19 26.47 -6.99 -19.68
N MET A 20 27.49 -7.35 -18.89
CA MET A 20 27.33 -7.58 -17.45
C MET A 20 26.95 -6.30 -16.68
N ILE A 21 27.50 -5.14 -17.04
CA ILE A 21 27.15 -3.86 -16.42
C ILE A 21 25.75 -3.40 -16.85
N VAL A 22 25.34 -3.61 -18.10
CA VAL A 22 24.00 -3.28 -18.59
C VAL A 22 22.96 -4.22 -17.99
N SER A 23 23.27 -5.51 -17.83
CA SER A 23 22.41 -6.46 -17.12
C SER A 23 22.30 -6.15 -15.62
N PHE A 24 23.38 -5.71 -14.97
CA PHE A 24 23.37 -5.29 -13.56
C PHE A 24 22.62 -3.96 -13.36
N VAL A 25 22.72 -3.01 -14.31
CA VAL A 25 21.98 -1.75 -14.30
C VAL A 25 20.50 -1.97 -14.66
N MET A 26 20.17 -2.90 -15.56
CA MET A 26 18.79 -3.36 -15.81
C MET A 26 18.21 -4.07 -14.59
N PHE A 27 19.00 -4.89 -13.89
CA PHE A 27 18.58 -5.55 -12.65
C PHE A 27 18.29 -4.54 -11.53
N ILE A 28 19.04 -3.43 -11.46
CA ILE A 28 18.80 -2.31 -10.53
C ILE A 28 17.61 -1.44 -10.98
N LEU A 29 17.44 -1.19 -12.29
CA LEU A 29 16.33 -0.39 -12.82
C LEU A 29 14.97 -1.11 -12.80
N VAL A 30 14.95 -2.45 -12.82
CA VAL A 30 13.74 -3.27 -12.65
C VAL A 30 13.32 -3.38 -11.17
N TYR A 31 14.19 -3.02 -10.22
CA TYR A 31 13.93 -3.13 -8.78
C TYR A 31 13.72 -1.80 -8.04
N ILE A 32 13.61 -0.66 -8.74
CA ILE A 32 13.15 0.59 -8.15
C ILE A 32 11.63 0.71 -8.40
N PRO A 33 10.78 0.78 -7.35
CA PRO A 33 9.36 1.02 -7.54
C PRO A 33 9.13 2.35 -8.23
N SER A 34 8.48 2.31 -9.39
CA SER A 34 8.13 3.48 -10.19
C SER A 34 7.14 4.36 -9.42
N TYR A 35 7.64 5.38 -8.73
CA TYR A 35 6.86 6.56 -8.36
C TYR A 35 6.69 7.43 -9.61
N SER A 36 5.60 7.24 -10.34
CA SER A 36 5.16 8.19 -11.36
C SER A 36 3.63 8.24 -11.45
N TYR A 37 2.97 8.86 -10.47
CA TYR A 37 1.66 9.48 -10.65
C TYR A 37 1.52 10.59 -9.60
N PHE A 38 1.99 11.79 -9.94
CA PHE A 38 1.66 13.03 -9.25
C PHE A 38 1.21 14.05 -10.30
N HIS A 39 -0.09 14.11 -10.54
CA HIS A 39 -0.76 15.38 -10.73
C HIS A 39 -2.16 15.28 -10.14
N LYS A 40 -2.41 16.17 -9.17
CA LYS A 40 -3.71 16.56 -8.61
C LYS A 40 -4.31 15.70 -7.48
N TYR A 41 -3.56 15.47 -6.40
CA TYR A 41 -4.13 15.47 -5.04
C TYR A 41 -3.11 16.11 -4.09
N ASN A 42 -3.34 17.38 -3.77
CA ASN A 42 -2.49 18.17 -2.89
C ASN A 42 -3.29 18.48 -1.63
N SER A 43 -3.18 17.60 -0.62
CA SER A 43 -3.24 17.94 0.81
C SER A 43 -3.19 16.66 1.66
N GLN A 44 -2.12 16.53 2.44
CA GLN A 44 -1.89 15.58 3.54
C GLN A 44 -1.59 14.12 3.16
N LEU A 45 -0.36 13.89 2.70
CA LEU A 45 0.32 12.58 2.78
C LEU A 45 1.66 12.80 3.49
N THR A 46 1.79 12.33 4.72
CA THR A 46 3.07 12.12 5.41
C THR A 46 3.23 10.63 5.63
N LEU A 47 4.19 10.03 4.93
CA LEU A 47 4.85 8.80 5.37
C LEU A 47 5.69 9.20 6.58
N VAL A 48 5.24 8.83 7.78
CA VAL A 48 5.94 9.14 9.03
C VAL A 48 7.21 8.29 9.10
N GLY A 49 8.31 8.85 8.58
CA GLY A 49 9.63 8.55 9.09
C GLY A 49 9.79 9.14 10.48
N GLU A 50 10.77 8.64 11.23
CA GLU A 50 11.22 8.97 12.61
C GLU A 50 11.00 10.41 13.13
N ALA A 51 10.82 11.41 12.27
CA ALA A 51 10.75 12.84 12.60
C ALA A 51 9.37 13.40 13.00
N ASP A 52 8.25 12.74 12.70
CA ASP A 52 6.89 13.30 12.96
C ASP A 52 6.16 12.71 14.19
N LEU A 53 6.73 11.72 14.88
CA LEU A 53 6.12 11.10 16.09
C LEU A 53 6.44 11.84 17.41
N ILE A 54 7.53 12.61 17.44
CA ILE A 54 8.01 13.36 18.61
C ILE A 54 7.08 14.54 18.99
N PRO A 55 6.55 15.36 18.05
CA PRO A 55 5.82 16.59 18.41
C PRO A 55 4.41 16.36 19.00
N THR A 56 3.75 15.25 18.65
CA THR A 56 2.36 14.98 19.08
C THR A 56 2.29 14.60 20.56
N PHE A 57 3.32 13.92 21.06
CA PHE A 57 3.50 13.60 22.48
C PHE A 57 3.88 14.85 23.28
N GLU A 58 4.82 15.67 22.80
CA GLU A 58 5.18 16.95 23.44
C GLU A 58 3.96 17.89 23.56
N LYS A 59 3.07 17.94 22.55
CA LYS A 59 1.86 18.77 22.59
C LYS A 59 0.82 18.32 23.61
N LEU A 60 0.64 17.01 23.80
CA LEU A 60 -0.27 16.45 24.81
C LEU A 60 0.29 16.58 26.23
N LEU A 61 1.62 16.51 26.37
CA LEU A 61 2.35 16.65 27.63
C LEU A 61 2.39 18.11 28.12
N ASN A 62 2.59 19.08 27.21
CA ASN A 62 2.60 20.52 27.54
C ASN A 62 1.28 21.03 28.13
N LYS A 63 0.16 20.33 27.90
CA LYS A 63 -1.14 20.68 28.50
C LYS A 63 -1.22 20.33 30.00
N HIS A 64 -0.34 19.45 30.50
CA HIS A 64 -0.22 19.08 31.92
C HIS A 64 0.95 19.77 32.64
N GLN A 65 1.82 20.49 31.94
CA GLN A 65 3.00 21.19 32.51
C GLN A 65 2.72 22.54 33.19
N ASN A 66 1.53 23.13 33.04
CA ASN A 66 1.27 24.51 33.47
C ASN A 66 1.14 24.73 35.00
N ASN A 67 1.54 23.77 35.84
CA ASN A 67 1.53 23.88 37.31
C ASN A 67 2.92 23.80 37.96
N ILE A 68 4.01 24.03 37.23
CA ILE A 68 5.36 24.04 37.82
C ILE A 68 5.61 25.38 38.55
N LEU A 69 5.53 25.34 39.88
CA LEU A 69 6.14 26.35 40.77
C LEU A 69 7.66 26.30 40.61
N THR A 70 8.24 27.41 40.20
CA THR A 70 9.70 27.60 40.14
C THR A 70 10.25 27.80 41.55
N LEU A 71 11.19 26.96 42.00
CA LEU A 71 11.97 27.16 43.22
C LEU A 71 13.47 27.34 42.90
N PRO A 72 14.22 28.08 43.74
CA PRO A 72 15.39 28.85 43.31
C PRO A 72 16.66 28.01 43.19
N LYS A 73 17.49 28.36 42.20
CA LYS A 73 18.86 27.85 42.03
C LYS A 73 19.74 28.33 43.19
N LEU A 74 20.26 27.41 44.00
CA LEU A 74 21.36 27.68 44.94
C LEU A 74 22.70 27.48 44.22
N SER A 75 23.52 28.54 44.13
CA SER A 75 24.91 28.48 43.66
C SER A 75 25.87 28.34 44.84
N THR A 76 26.83 27.42 44.76
CA THR A 76 27.89 27.28 45.78
C THR A 76 29.11 28.12 45.41
N ASN A 77 29.50 29.02 46.30
CA ASN A 77 30.84 29.64 46.31
C ASN A 77 31.76 28.85 47.25
N SER A 78 33.01 28.77 46.84
CA SER A 78 34.14 28.02 47.40
C SER A 78 34.33 28.05 48.93
N GLY A 79 34.70 26.91 49.52
CA GLY A 79 35.73 26.89 50.56
C GLY A 79 35.48 26.18 51.89
N ASN A 80 34.30 25.64 52.19
CA ASN A 80 34.05 24.93 53.47
C ASN A 80 33.73 23.45 53.24
N SER A 81 34.20 22.57 54.14
CA SER A 81 33.90 21.14 54.08
C SER A 81 32.39 20.92 54.25
N ILE A 82 31.84 20.05 53.41
CA ILE A 82 30.40 19.74 53.30
C ILE A 82 29.79 19.26 54.64
N ILE A 83 30.61 18.79 55.57
CA ILE A 83 30.19 18.31 56.90
C ILE A 83 29.69 19.45 57.80
N ASP A 84 30.14 20.70 57.61
CA ASP A 84 29.73 21.83 58.46
C ASP A 84 28.39 22.47 58.03
N LEU A 85 27.90 22.19 56.82
CA LEU A 85 26.64 22.73 56.30
C LEU A 85 25.43 21.88 56.69
N THR A 86 25.59 20.57 56.87
CA THR A 86 24.52 19.65 57.27
C THR A 86 24.05 19.85 58.70
N ARG A 87 24.82 20.56 59.54
CA ARG A 87 24.47 20.82 60.95
C ARG A 87 23.62 22.08 61.15
N ARG A 88 23.44 22.92 60.13
CA ARG A 88 22.66 24.16 60.19
C ARG A 88 21.72 24.28 59.00
N GLN A 89 20.61 23.56 59.01
CA GLN A 89 19.31 24.09 58.57
C GLN A 89 18.26 23.00 58.77
N SER A 90 17.51 23.16 59.85
CA SER A 90 16.23 22.51 60.09
C SER A 90 15.25 22.99 59.01
N VAL A 91 15.19 22.28 57.88
CA VAL A 91 14.14 22.46 56.88
C VAL A 91 13.08 21.39 57.15
N ASP A 92 11.86 21.83 57.40
CA ASP A 92 10.68 20.98 57.61
C ASP A 92 10.43 20.15 56.33
N VAL A 93 10.75 18.85 56.41
CA VAL A 93 10.78 17.89 55.29
C VAL A 93 9.40 17.30 54.96
N ASN A 94 8.36 17.67 55.71
CA ASN A 94 6.98 17.19 55.50
C ASN A 94 6.30 17.70 54.20
N ASN A 95 7.02 18.44 53.33
CA ASN A 95 6.45 19.10 52.14
C ASN A 95 7.21 18.84 50.83
N VAL A 96 8.18 17.92 50.77
CA VAL A 96 8.80 17.53 49.47
C VAL A 96 7.87 16.57 48.74
N THR A 97 7.05 17.12 47.84
CA THR A 97 5.88 16.45 47.28
C THR A 97 6.10 15.78 45.91
N ASP A 98 7.23 16.05 45.24
CA ASP A 98 7.50 15.53 43.90
C ASP A 98 8.98 15.18 43.69
N ILE A 99 9.27 14.02 43.08
CA ILE A 99 10.60 13.65 42.59
C ILE A 99 10.55 13.64 41.07
N PHE A 100 11.26 14.61 40.48
CA PHE A 100 11.28 14.81 39.03
C PHE A 100 12.58 14.41 38.36
N SER A 101 13.59 13.82 39.04
CA SER A 101 14.81 13.20 38.46
C SER A 101 15.83 12.84 39.54
N VAL A 102 16.60 11.76 39.33
CA VAL A 102 17.85 11.50 40.06
C VAL A 102 18.99 12.11 39.26
N ASP A 103 19.58 13.21 39.75
CA ASP A 103 20.76 13.83 39.11
C ASP A 103 22.02 13.22 39.73
N LEU A 104 22.78 12.43 38.95
CA LEU A 104 24.02 11.78 39.40
C LEU A 104 25.27 12.64 39.11
N ASN A 105 25.13 13.90 38.70
CA ASN A 105 26.26 14.75 38.33
C ASN A 105 26.84 15.59 39.47
N THR A 106 27.79 15.02 40.22
CA THR A 106 28.98 15.79 40.62
C THR A 106 30.25 14.99 40.36
N LYS A 107 31.22 15.60 39.66
CA LYS A 107 32.58 15.07 39.45
C LYS A 107 33.31 15.00 40.79
N ILE A 108 33.84 13.84 41.16
CA ILE A 108 34.66 13.66 42.38
C ILE A 108 36.08 13.21 41.98
N PRO A 109 37.15 13.70 42.65
CA PRO A 109 38.56 13.40 42.33
C PRO A 109 38.94 11.93 42.45
N THR A 110 40.06 11.58 41.81
CA THR A 110 40.56 10.23 41.50
C THR A 110 41.03 9.36 42.67
N ASP A 111 40.72 9.71 43.91
CA ASP A 111 41.00 8.88 45.07
C ASP A 111 39.71 8.69 45.86
N PHE A 112 39.40 7.43 46.17
CA PHE A 112 38.12 6.86 46.64
C PHE A 112 37.17 6.38 45.53
N GLN A 113 37.20 5.05 45.33
CA GLN A 113 35.99 4.28 45.04
C GLN A 113 34.89 4.74 46.02
N ASN A 114 33.73 5.14 45.50
CA ASN A 114 32.40 5.20 46.17
C ASN A 114 31.67 6.56 46.20
N ILE A 115 30.39 6.42 45.83
CA ILE A 115 29.15 7.13 46.22
C ILE A 115 28.89 8.52 45.60
N ASN A 116 27.80 8.59 44.79
CA ASN A 116 27.03 9.81 44.55
C ASN A 116 25.67 9.70 45.24
N MET A 117 25.39 10.63 46.16
CA MET A 117 24.15 10.75 46.93
C MET A 117 23.21 11.71 46.22
N ALA A 118 22.03 11.24 45.83
CA ALA A 118 20.93 12.10 45.40
C ALA A 118 19.74 11.92 46.35
N PHE A 119 19.20 13.05 46.81
CA PHE A 119 18.21 13.16 47.89
C PHE A 119 16.89 12.47 47.55
N PHE A 120 16.49 11.53 48.40
CA PHE A 120 15.14 11.01 48.52
C PHE A 120 14.81 11.04 50.01
N ALA A 121 13.96 11.96 50.45
CA ALA A 121 13.63 12.13 51.86
C ALA A 121 12.23 11.60 52.16
N ASP A 122 12.18 10.51 52.94
CA ASP A 122 11.45 10.48 54.21
C ASP A 122 12.13 9.41 55.09
N VAL A 123 12.86 9.83 56.13
CA VAL A 123 13.51 8.90 57.07
C VAL A 123 13.57 9.55 58.45
N ASP A 124 12.76 9.02 59.38
CA ASP A 124 13.14 8.95 60.78
C ASP A 124 14.41 8.06 60.85
N ASP A 125 15.55 8.68 61.16
CA ASP A 125 16.91 8.13 61.24
C ASP A 125 17.76 8.04 59.95
N VAL A 126 18.44 9.16 59.67
CA VAL A 126 19.75 9.36 59.02
C VAL A 126 20.46 8.11 58.47
N ASP A 127 20.10 7.68 57.26
CA ASP A 127 20.98 6.95 56.34
C ASP A 127 20.65 7.38 54.89
N VAL A 128 21.66 7.86 54.17
CA VAL A 128 21.50 8.40 52.82
C VAL A 128 21.25 7.26 51.82
N ILE A 129 20.22 7.40 50.99
CA ILE A 129 19.95 6.46 49.89
C ILE A 129 21.10 6.53 48.89
N ALA A 130 21.95 5.50 48.90
CA ALA A 130 23.03 5.36 47.94
C ALA A 130 22.50 4.73 46.65
N THR A 131 22.65 5.46 45.54
CA THR A 131 22.67 4.89 44.20
C THR A 131 24.12 4.80 43.75
N TRP A 132 24.54 3.66 43.23
CA TRP A 132 25.88 3.50 42.67
C TRP A 132 25.85 2.65 41.41
N THR A 133 26.89 2.78 40.59
CA THR A 133 27.04 1.99 39.38
C THR A 133 28.27 1.09 39.50
N GLU A 134 28.13 -0.20 39.21
CA GLU A 134 29.26 -1.10 38.99
C GLU A 134 29.30 -1.47 37.51
N GLY A 135 30.23 -0.85 36.79
CA GLY A 135 30.20 -0.86 35.33
C GLY A 135 28.93 -0.20 34.80
N ASN A 136 28.20 -0.92 33.95
CA ASN A 136 26.93 -0.47 33.39
C ASN A 136 25.70 -0.94 34.20
N ASN A 137 25.87 -1.40 35.44
CA ASN A 137 24.74 -1.84 36.28
C ASN A 137 24.47 -0.79 37.35
N LEU A 138 23.23 -0.34 37.45
CA LEU A 138 22.78 0.60 38.49
C LEU A 138 22.23 -0.17 39.69
N TYR A 139 22.65 0.20 40.89
CA TYR A 139 22.15 -0.36 42.14
C TYR A 139 21.49 0.74 42.97
N ILE A 140 20.37 0.40 43.61
CA ILE A 140 19.60 1.31 44.45
C ILE A 140 19.47 0.70 45.85
N GLY A 141 20.03 1.41 46.85
CA GLY A 141 19.97 1.06 48.27
C GLY A 141 21.14 0.16 48.72
N GLU A 142 22.04 0.70 49.54
CA GLU A 142 23.17 -0.07 50.11
C GLU A 142 22.76 -0.87 51.35
N ARG A 143 22.08 -0.26 52.34
CA ARG A 143 21.79 -0.89 53.65
C ARG A 143 20.32 -1.11 53.91
N ASN A 144 19.50 -0.06 53.80
CA ASN A 144 18.07 -0.08 54.13
C ASN A 144 17.18 -0.09 52.89
N GLU A 145 15.90 -0.38 53.12
CA GLU A 145 14.83 -0.26 52.13
C GLU A 145 14.66 1.20 51.68
N VAL A 146 14.45 1.42 50.38
CA VAL A 146 14.21 2.73 49.76
C VAL A 146 12.72 2.87 49.46
N ARG A 147 12.10 3.93 49.96
CA ARG A 147 10.67 4.24 49.73
C ARG A 147 10.53 5.57 48.99
N PRO A 148 10.24 5.58 47.67
CA PRO A 148 9.99 6.80 46.94
C PRO A 148 8.64 7.42 47.31
N GLY A 149 8.51 8.72 47.07
CA GLY A 149 7.25 9.45 47.16
C GLY A 149 6.22 9.00 46.09
N PRO A 150 5.01 9.57 46.11
CA PRO A 150 3.88 9.10 45.31
C PRO A 150 4.05 9.27 43.78
N ASN A 151 4.93 10.17 43.35
CA ASN A 151 5.19 10.49 41.95
C ASN A 151 6.61 10.05 41.54
N MET A 152 6.67 9.03 40.67
CA MET A 152 7.89 8.48 40.08
C MET A 152 7.88 8.69 38.56
N ILE A 153 7.43 9.86 38.15
CA ILE A 153 7.42 10.24 36.74
C ILE A 153 8.87 10.25 36.31
N TYR A 154 9.17 9.52 35.24
CA TYR A 154 10.44 9.63 34.56
C TYR A 154 11.67 9.13 35.39
N ALA A 155 11.57 8.96 36.70
CA ALA A 155 12.64 8.83 37.70
C ALA A 155 13.85 7.92 37.40
N LEU A 156 13.70 6.84 36.62
CA LEU A 156 14.78 5.91 36.22
C LEU A 156 14.96 5.82 34.69
N GLY A 157 14.47 6.83 33.97
CA GLY A 157 14.51 6.94 32.52
C GLY A 157 15.44 8.06 32.04
N ASN A 158 15.69 8.07 30.74
CA ASN A 158 16.46 9.09 30.05
C ASN A 158 15.57 10.03 29.21
N TRP A 159 15.32 11.24 29.70
CA TRP A 159 14.47 12.23 29.02
C TRP A 159 15.28 13.34 28.38
N ASN A 160 16.60 13.36 28.62
CA ASN A 160 17.52 14.26 27.95
C ASN A 160 18.57 13.46 27.20
N THR A 161 18.49 13.46 25.85
CA THR A 161 19.38 12.70 24.95
C THR A 161 20.89 12.84 25.20
N SER A 162 21.31 13.84 25.99
CA SER A 162 22.70 14.07 26.39
C SER A 162 23.15 13.40 27.70
N SER A 163 22.25 12.88 28.56
CA SER A 163 22.67 12.12 29.75
C SER A 163 23.04 10.69 29.35
N ILE A 164 24.34 10.43 29.28
CA ILE A 164 24.93 9.14 28.88
C ILE A 164 24.57 8.02 29.88
N GLU A 165 24.24 8.42 31.12
CA GLU A 165 24.18 7.56 32.31
C GLU A 165 23.13 6.45 32.23
N TYR A 166 21.90 6.71 31.78
CA TYR A 166 20.85 5.69 31.65
C TYR A 166 20.81 5.00 30.29
N ASN A 167 21.45 5.58 29.26
CA ASN A 167 21.46 5.05 27.90
C ASN A 167 22.29 3.77 27.79
N GLN A 168 23.36 3.64 28.56
CA GLN A 168 24.32 2.53 28.43
C GLN A 168 24.15 1.46 29.51
N LEU A 169 23.14 1.58 30.39
CA LEU A 169 22.93 0.60 31.44
C LEU A 169 22.65 -0.79 30.86
N ASN A 170 23.20 -1.81 31.51
CA ASN A 170 22.92 -3.22 31.26
C ASN A 170 21.85 -3.76 32.20
N SER A 171 21.71 -3.20 33.41
CA SER A 171 20.66 -3.58 34.35
C SER A 171 20.42 -2.51 35.42
N ILE A 172 19.30 -2.65 36.13
CA ILE A 172 19.00 -1.91 37.35
C ILE A 172 18.60 -2.91 38.43
N ASN A 173 19.29 -2.87 39.58
CA ASN A 173 18.94 -3.65 40.76
C ASN A 173 17.97 -2.87 41.65
N LEU A 174 16.73 -3.35 41.71
CA LEU A 174 15.62 -2.77 42.47
C LEU A 174 15.27 -3.57 43.73
N SER A 175 16.14 -4.48 44.19
CA SER A 175 15.84 -5.42 45.28
C SER A 175 15.49 -4.76 46.63
N LYS A 176 15.91 -3.51 46.86
CA LYS A 176 15.57 -2.72 48.05
C LYS A 176 14.60 -1.58 47.77
N PHE A 177 14.01 -1.52 46.57
CA PHE A 177 13.19 -0.41 46.13
C PHE A 177 11.70 -0.71 46.34
N ASN A 178 11.15 -0.31 47.50
CA ASN A 178 9.76 -0.54 47.84
C ASN A 178 8.86 0.57 47.30
N THR A 179 8.12 0.28 46.22
CA THR A 179 7.25 1.23 45.53
C THR A 179 5.80 1.25 46.03
N SER A 180 5.51 0.66 47.19
CA SER A 180 4.13 0.54 47.72
C SER A 180 3.39 1.87 47.92
N ASN A 181 4.09 3.00 48.11
CA ASN A 181 3.47 4.32 48.25
C ASN A 181 3.24 5.04 46.90
N VAL A 182 3.76 4.50 45.79
CA VAL A 182 3.75 5.16 44.48
C VAL A 182 2.37 5.05 43.85
N THR A 183 1.87 6.17 43.34
CA THR A 183 0.58 6.24 42.62
C THR A 183 0.75 6.58 41.14
N ASN A 184 1.89 7.14 40.74
CA ASN A 184 2.19 7.49 39.35
C ASN A 184 3.60 7.03 38.94
N MET A 185 3.67 6.15 37.94
CA MET A 185 4.91 5.62 37.34
C MET A 185 5.03 5.94 35.85
N SER A 186 4.36 7.00 35.39
CA SER A 186 4.43 7.38 33.98
C SER A 186 5.88 7.59 33.54
N SER A 187 6.28 6.90 32.47
CA SER A 187 7.62 6.99 31.89
C SER A 187 8.79 6.66 32.83
N MET A 188 8.56 5.94 33.93
CA MET A 188 9.57 5.65 34.94
C MET A 188 10.86 5.02 34.38
N PHE A 189 10.77 4.14 33.38
CA PHE A 189 11.92 3.50 32.70
C PHE A 189 12.06 3.92 31.23
N TYR A 190 11.59 5.13 30.91
CA TYR A 190 11.67 5.67 29.55
C TYR A 190 13.11 5.66 29.04
N ARG A 191 13.38 4.98 27.93
CA ARG A 191 14.70 4.89 27.30
C ARG A 191 15.82 4.35 28.22
N THR A 192 15.48 3.59 29.25
CA THR A 192 16.50 2.90 30.06
C THR A 192 17.19 1.81 29.21
N GLY A 193 18.52 1.78 29.20
CA GLY A 193 19.29 0.84 28.37
C GLY A 193 19.18 1.10 26.87
N TYR A 194 18.76 2.30 26.45
CA TYR A 194 18.46 2.64 25.06
C TYR A 194 19.58 2.30 24.07
N SER A 195 20.84 2.56 24.43
CA SER A 195 22.03 2.32 23.61
C SER A 195 22.85 1.11 24.07
N SER A 196 22.38 0.35 25.06
CA SER A 196 23.08 -0.84 25.51
C SER A 196 22.83 -2.01 24.57
N ASN A 197 23.86 -2.82 24.33
CA ASN A 197 23.77 -4.05 23.53
C ASN A 197 23.11 -5.21 24.30
N VAL A 198 23.16 -5.19 25.64
CA VAL A 198 22.53 -6.18 26.52
C VAL A 198 21.82 -5.42 27.63
N PHE A 199 20.51 -5.64 27.79
CA PHE A 199 19.75 -4.98 28.85
C PHE A 199 18.76 -5.94 29.50
N THR A 200 18.88 -6.07 30.82
CA THR A 200 17.97 -6.84 31.66
C THR A 200 17.38 -5.95 32.73
N LEU A 201 16.06 -5.87 32.80
CA LEU A 201 15.34 -5.22 33.89
C LEU A 201 14.51 -6.26 34.64
N ASN A 202 14.88 -6.51 35.89
CA ASN A 202 14.09 -7.31 36.83
C ASN A 202 13.58 -6.38 37.93
N LEU A 203 12.26 -6.28 38.05
CA LEU A 203 11.65 -5.39 39.06
C LEU A 203 11.79 -5.93 40.49
N GLY A 204 11.93 -7.24 40.67
CA GLY A 204 12.11 -7.87 41.98
C GLY A 204 10.85 -7.91 42.84
N SER A 205 10.97 -8.47 44.06
CA SER A 205 9.84 -8.74 44.95
C SER A 205 9.39 -7.55 45.81
N GLN A 206 10.11 -6.43 45.80
CA GLN A 206 9.74 -5.22 46.55
C GLN A 206 9.01 -4.19 45.66
N PHE A 207 8.95 -4.42 44.34
CA PHE A 207 8.36 -3.48 43.38
C PHE A 207 6.83 -3.61 43.32
N ASN A 208 6.18 -3.21 44.41
CA ASN A 208 4.74 -3.26 44.57
C ASN A 208 4.06 -2.10 43.83
N THR A 209 3.29 -2.43 42.79
CA THR A 209 2.56 -1.44 41.97
C THR A 209 1.07 -1.33 42.28
N SER A 210 0.59 -1.95 43.36
CA SER A 210 -0.84 -2.05 43.68
C SER A 210 -1.55 -0.71 43.88
N ASN A 211 -0.84 0.36 44.24
CA ASN A 211 -1.40 1.71 44.40
C ASN A 211 -1.26 2.59 43.14
N VAL A 212 -0.61 2.09 42.09
CA VAL A 212 -0.33 2.86 40.87
C VAL A 212 -1.59 3.00 40.01
N THR A 213 -1.87 4.22 39.58
CA THR A 213 -3.02 4.57 38.73
C THR A 213 -2.61 4.97 37.32
N ASN A 214 -1.36 5.37 37.10
CA ASN A 214 -0.83 5.79 35.80
C ASN A 214 0.52 5.12 35.50
N MET A 215 0.59 4.38 34.38
CA MET A 215 1.79 3.72 33.85
C MET A 215 2.06 4.10 32.38
N SER A 216 1.56 5.24 31.92
CA SER A 216 1.73 5.66 30.54
C SER A 216 3.22 5.75 30.19
N GLY A 217 3.64 5.08 29.12
CA GLY A 217 5.02 5.09 28.65
C GLY A 217 6.06 4.49 29.61
N MET A 218 5.65 3.73 30.63
CA MET A 218 6.55 3.26 31.70
C MET A 218 7.81 2.57 31.17
N PHE A 219 7.71 1.75 30.12
CA PHE A 219 8.82 1.05 29.46
C PHE A 219 9.02 1.49 28.00
N TYR A 220 8.66 2.72 27.66
CA TYR A 220 8.83 3.24 26.30
C TYR A 220 10.34 3.27 25.97
N SER A 221 10.73 2.51 24.93
CA SER A 221 12.08 2.45 24.37
C SER A 221 13.12 1.88 25.34
N THR A 222 12.66 1.14 26.35
CA THR A 222 13.53 0.36 27.22
C THR A 222 14.25 -0.71 26.39
N GLY A 223 15.58 -0.76 26.49
CA GLY A 223 16.42 -1.70 25.73
C GLY A 223 16.36 -1.52 24.21
N TYR A 224 16.15 -0.30 23.70
CA TYR A 224 15.93 -0.03 22.28
C TYR A 224 16.99 -0.63 21.33
N SER A 225 18.28 -0.45 21.63
CA SER A 225 19.40 -1.01 20.87
C SER A 225 19.93 -2.35 21.41
N SER A 226 19.25 -2.95 22.38
CA SER A 226 19.72 -4.17 23.03
C SER A 226 19.42 -5.38 22.17
N ASN A 227 20.47 -6.10 21.77
CA ASN A 227 20.37 -7.38 21.06
C ASN A 227 19.90 -8.50 21.99
N ASP A 228 20.31 -8.47 23.26
CA ASP A 228 19.82 -9.33 24.33
C ASP A 228 19.00 -8.47 25.30
N PHE A 229 17.68 -8.59 25.23
CA PHE A 229 16.74 -7.79 26.02
C PHE A 229 15.87 -8.72 26.87
N THR A 230 15.85 -8.47 28.17
CA THR A 230 14.97 -9.18 29.10
C THR A 230 14.22 -8.17 29.97
N LEU A 231 12.90 -8.31 30.04
CA LEU A 231 12.05 -7.57 30.97
C LEU A 231 11.26 -8.57 31.83
N ASP A 232 11.61 -8.64 33.10
CA ASP A 232 10.91 -9.43 34.11
C ASP A 232 10.15 -8.49 35.05
N LEU A 233 8.82 -8.54 34.97
CA LEU A 233 7.94 -7.71 35.79
C LEU A 233 7.88 -8.19 37.26
N GLY A 234 8.27 -9.42 37.57
CA GLY A 234 8.17 -9.98 38.92
C GLY A 234 6.74 -10.32 39.37
N SER A 235 6.59 -10.87 40.58
CA SER A 235 5.31 -11.35 41.11
C SER A 235 4.41 -10.23 41.67
N GLU A 236 4.99 -9.11 42.10
CA GLU A 236 4.29 -7.99 42.75
C GLU A 236 3.80 -6.90 41.77
N PHE A 237 3.93 -7.13 40.47
CA PHE A 237 3.48 -6.20 39.43
C PHE A 237 1.96 -6.24 39.23
N ASN A 238 1.25 -5.62 40.16
CA ASN A 238 -0.21 -5.53 40.19
C ASN A 238 -0.72 -4.27 39.48
N THR A 239 -1.43 -4.45 38.37
CA THR A 239 -1.97 -3.32 37.57
C THR A 239 -3.45 -3.04 37.81
N SER A 240 -4.08 -3.66 38.81
CA SER A 240 -5.54 -3.63 39.03
C SER A 240 -6.14 -2.24 39.34
N ASN A 241 -5.30 -1.25 39.67
CA ASN A 241 -5.70 0.14 39.90
C ASN A 241 -5.30 1.10 38.76
N VAL A 242 -4.60 0.60 37.73
CA VAL A 242 -4.10 1.42 36.63
C VAL A 242 -5.23 1.79 35.69
N THR A 243 -5.28 3.06 35.28
CA THR A 243 -6.28 3.61 34.36
C THR A 243 -5.67 4.04 33.01
N ASN A 244 -4.36 4.31 32.96
CA ASN A 244 -3.65 4.72 31.75
C ASN A 244 -2.38 3.88 31.52
N MET A 245 -2.33 3.19 30.37
CA MET A 245 -1.20 2.40 29.87
C MET A 245 -0.84 2.78 28.42
N SER A 246 -1.24 3.95 27.93
CA SER A 246 -0.83 4.41 26.61
C SER A 246 0.70 4.38 26.50
N PHE A 247 1.21 3.89 25.37
CA PHE A 247 2.66 3.79 25.08
C PHE A 247 3.49 2.90 26.02
N MET A 248 2.88 2.13 26.93
CA MET A 248 3.62 1.47 28.02
C MET A 248 4.83 0.66 27.55
N PHE A 249 4.74 -0.05 26.42
CA PHE A 249 5.82 -0.84 25.83
C PHE A 249 6.21 -0.37 24.41
N LEU A 250 5.85 0.87 24.03
CA LEU A 250 6.20 1.44 22.74
C LEU A 250 7.72 1.31 22.51
N LEU A 251 8.13 0.70 21.40
CA LEU A 251 9.54 0.53 21.02
C LEU A 251 10.40 -0.25 22.04
N ALA A 252 9.80 -0.96 23.00
CA ALA A 252 10.53 -1.80 23.94
C ALA A 252 11.22 -2.95 23.22
N GLY A 253 12.50 -3.18 23.53
CA GLY A 253 13.32 -4.21 22.88
C GLY A 253 13.39 -4.08 21.35
N TYR A 254 13.33 -2.87 20.80
CA TYR A 254 13.22 -2.64 19.35
C TYR A 254 14.25 -3.40 18.50
N SER A 255 15.50 -3.51 18.98
CA SER A 255 16.60 -4.21 18.29
C SER A 255 16.89 -5.61 18.85
N SER A 256 16.09 -6.12 19.77
CA SER A 256 16.39 -7.40 20.42
C SER A 256 16.29 -8.54 19.44
N ASN A 257 17.18 -9.53 19.51
CA ASN A 257 17.10 -10.72 18.65
C ASN A 257 15.93 -11.63 19.03
N VAL A 258 15.62 -11.69 20.32
CA VAL A 258 14.46 -12.38 20.90
C VAL A 258 13.67 -11.38 21.73
N PHE A 259 12.37 -11.29 21.52
CA PHE A 259 11.46 -10.55 22.38
C PHE A 259 10.43 -11.49 22.96
N THR A 260 10.43 -11.63 24.28
CA THR A 260 9.38 -12.28 25.05
C THR A 260 8.98 -11.36 26.20
N LEU A 261 7.70 -11.40 26.57
CA LEU A 261 7.21 -10.66 27.73
C LEU A 261 6.18 -11.52 28.47
N ASN A 262 6.53 -11.91 29.69
CA ASN A 262 5.60 -12.54 30.61
C ASN A 262 4.92 -11.46 31.46
N LEU A 263 3.61 -11.30 31.31
CA LEU A 263 2.87 -10.31 32.08
C LEU A 263 2.60 -10.74 33.53
N GLY A 264 2.71 -12.03 33.86
CA GLY A 264 2.40 -12.55 35.19
C GLY A 264 0.89 -12.62 35.50
N SER A 265 0.55 -13.11 36.70
CA SER A 265 -0.85 -13.34 37.10
C SER A 265 -1.57 -12.11 37.65
N GLN A 266 -0.85 -11.04 38.01
CA GLN A 266 -1.40 -9.82 38.59
C GLN A 266 -1.57 -8.67 37.58
N PHE A 267 -1.31 -8.91 36.29
CA PHE A 267 -1.48 -7.92 35.21
C PHE A 267 -2.97 -7.78 34.81
N ASN A 268 -3.77 -7.20 35.70
CA ASN A 268 -5.19 -6.97 35.51
C ASN A 268 -5.44 -5.59 34.91
N THR A 269 -5.86 -5.54 33.65
CA THR A 269 -6.11 -4.28 32.93
C THR A 269 -7.57 -3.82 32.94
N SER A 270 -8.44 -4.44 33.75
CA SER A 270 -9.89 -4.17 33.73
C SER A 270 -10.30 -2.72 34.04
N LYS A 271 -9.45 -1.91 34.70
CA LYS A 271 -9.70 -0.48 34.95
C LYS A 271 -9.04 0.45 33.92
N VAL A 272 -8.26 -0.08 32.99
CA VAL A 272 -7.51 0.72 32.01
C VAL A 272 -8.46 1.27 30.94
N ILE A 273 -8.37 2.57 30.71
CA ILE A 273 -9.18 3.32 29.74
C ILE A 273 -8.36 3.66 28.49
N SER A 274 -7.06 3.94 28.66
CA SER A 274 -6.17 4.35 27.56
C SER A 274 -5.04 3.34 27.33
N MET A 275 -5.00 2.76 26.11
CA MET A 275 -3.98 1.79 25.66
C MET A 275 -3.45 2.10 24.25
N SER A 276 -3.62 3.34 23.77
CA SER A 276 -3.15 3.71 22.44
C SER A 276 -1.63 3.48 22.32
N GLN A 277 -1.21 2.85 21.23
CA GLN A 277 0.20 2.52 20.95
C GLN A 277 0.92 1.70 22.04
N MET A 278 0.19 0.97 22.89
CA MET A 278 0.78 0.24 24.02
C MET A 278 1.93 -0.70 23.62
N PHE A 279 1.80 -1.40 22.48
CA PHE A 279 2.81 -2.34 21.96
C PHE A 279 3.32 -1.97 20.57
N ALA A 280 3.14 -0.72 20.14
CA ALA A 280 3.59 -0.32 18.82
C ALA A 280 5.12 -0.45 18.73
N ASN A 281 5.62 -1.00 17.64
CA ASN A 281 7.04 -1.23 17.38
C ASN A 281 7.80 -2.04 18.46
N THR A 282 7.09 -2.73 19.36
CA THR A 282 7.70 -3.63 20.33
C THR A 282 8.36 -4.81 19.61
N GLY A 283 9.63 -5.10 19.93
CA GLY A 283 10.39 -6.16 19.28
C GLY A 283 10.49 -6.01 17.75
N TYR A 284 10.53 -4.77 17.23
CA TYR A 284 10.43 -4.49 15.79
C TYR A 284 11.45 -5.28 14.95
N ASN A 285 12.71 -5.37 15.38
CA ASN A 285 13.77 -6.10 14.70
C ASN A 285 14.00 -7.52 15.24
N SER A 286 13.13 -8.02 16.10
CA SER A 286 13.33 -9.33 16.74
C SER A 286 13.13 -10.46 15.78
N ASN A 287 14.11 -11.36 15.67
CA ASN A 287 14.01 -12.57 14.86
C ASN A 287 12.95 -13.54 15.43
N ILE A 288 12.84 -13.60 16.77
CA ILE A 288 11.80 -14.32 17.49
C ILE A 288 10.98 -13.31 18.30
N PHE A 289 9.67 -13.27 18.08
CA PHE A 289 8.73 -12.46 18.84
C PHE A 289 7.61 -13.34 19.40
N ASN A 290 7.44 -13.34 20.71
CA ASN A 290 6.36 -14.05 21.38
C ASN A 290 5.74 -13.16 22.46
N LEU A 291 4.46 -12.83 22.27
CA LEU A 291 3.66 -12.10 23.25
C LEU A 291 2.34 -12.84 23.50
N ASN A 292 2.14 -13.27 24.74
CA ASN A 292 0.87 -13.79 25.23
C ASN A 292 0.32 -12.86 26.31
N LEU A 293 -0.83 -12.25 26.05
CA LEU A 293 -1.45 -11.31 26.98
C LEU A 293 -2.11 -11.99 28.20
N GLY A 294 -2.41 -13.29 28.12
CA GLY A 294 -2.96 -14.07 29.23
C GLY A 294 -4.42 -13.78 29.56
N GLY A 295 -4.93 -14.40 30.62
CA GLY A 295 -6.36 -14.38 30.99
C GLY A 295 -6.82 -13.18 31.82
N GLN A 296 -5.92 -12.24 32.16
CA GLN A 296 -6.24 -11.04 32.97
C GLN A 296 -6.15 -9.74 32.16
N PHE A 297 -5.75 -9.82 30.88
CA PHE A 297 -5.69 -8.68 29.98
C PHE A 297 -7.08 -8.33 29.45
N ASN A 298 -7.83 -7.60 30.27
CA ASN A 298 -9.21 -7.18 30.00
C ASN A 298 -9.27 -5.74 29.48
N THR A 299 -9.72 -5.58 28.23
CA THR A 299 -9.83 -4.28 27.55
C THR A 299 -11.23 -3.66 27.56
N ILE A 300 -12.15 -4.15 28.41
CA ILE A 300 -13.59 -3.75 28.43
C ILE A 300 -13.84 -2.24 28.55
N ASN A 301 -12.91 -1.49 29.15
CA ASN A 301 -13.04 -0.04 29.35
C ASN A 301 -12.26 0.80 28.34
N VAL A 302 -11.53 0.17 27.40
CA VAL A 302 -10.75 0.85 26.38
C VAL A 302 -11.66 1.36 25.27
N THR A 303 -11.49 2.63 24.89
CA THR A 303 -12.31 3.29 23.85
C THR A 303 -11.58 3.49 22.53
N SER A 304 -10.24 3.42 22.53
CA SER A 304 -9.39 3.58 21.35
C SER A 304 -8.23 2.59 21.36
N MET A 305 -8.09 1.82 20.28
CA MET A 305 -6.97 0.91 20.02
C MET A 305 -6.06 1.42 18.89
N TYR A 306 -6.02 2.75 18.72
CA TYR A 306 -5.12 3.43 17.78
C TYR A 306 -3.70 2.85 17.87
N GLU A 307 -3.25 2.27 16.74
CA GLU A 307 -1.91 1.70 16.56
C GLU A 307 -1.44 0.70 17.63
N MET A 308 -2.35 0.05 18.39
CA MET A 308 -1.98 -0.73 19.58
C MET A 308 -0.87 -1.77 19.34
N PHE A 309 -0.88 -2.44 18.19
CA PHE A 309 0.11 -3.44 17.75
C PHE A 309 0.80 -3.07 16.41
N SER A 310 0.80 -1.78 16.06
CA SER A 310 1.42 -1.31 14.81
C SER A 310 2.92 -1.65 14.80
N ASN A 311 3.39 -2.36 13.76
CA ASN A 311 4.76 -2.82 13.59
C ASN A 311 5.32 -3.73 14.71
N THR A 312 4.46 -4.32 15.55
CA THR A 312 4.88 -5.30 16.55
C THR A 312 5.50 -6.52 15.88
N GLY A 313 6.71 -6.92 16.28
CA GLY A 313 7.43 -8.05 15.69
C GLY A 313 7.62 -7.97 14.17
N ARG A 314 7.79 -6.75 13.62
CA ARG A 314 7.77 -6.52 12.16
C ARG A 314 8.80 -7.37 11.41
N SER A 315 10.02 -7.45 11.93
CA SER A 315 11.13 -8.20 11.34
C SER A 315 11.31 -9.60 11.94
N SER A 316 10.25 -10.17 12.54
CA SER A 316 10.29 -11.51 13.12
C SER A 316 10.11 -12.58 12.09
N ASN A 317 10.97 -13.61 12.12
CA ASN A 317 10.80 -14.83 11.35
C ASN A 317 9.90 -15.81 12.09
N ASP A 318 10.03 -15.90 13.42
CA ASP A 318 9.12 -16.62 14.32
C ASP A 318 8.29 -15.58 15.08
N PHE A 319 6.99 -15.52 14.78
CA PHE A 319 6.07 -14.53 15.31
C PHE A 319 4.87 -15.21 15.95
N THR A 320 4.61 -14.91 17.21
CA THR A 320 3.39 -15.30 17.92
C THR A 320 2.81 -14.12 18.69
N LEU A 321 1.53 -13.86 18.47
CA LEU A 321 0.73 -12.92 19.25
C LEU A 321 -0.57 -13.60 19.68
N ASN A 322 -0.75 -13.76 20.99
CA ASN A 322 -1.99 -14.27 21.58
C ASN A 322 -2.65 -13.16 22.41
N LEU A 323 -3.86 -12.76 22.00
CA LEU A 323 -4.61 -11.68 22.65
C LEU A 323 -5.24 -12.09 23.99
N GLY A 324 -5.34 -13.39 24.29
CA GLY A 324 -5.99 -13.91 25.48
C GLY A 324 -7.52 -13.92 25.40
N SER A 325 -8.17 -14.58 26.38
CA SER A 325 -9.63 -14.79 26.39
C SER A 325 -10.45 -13.59 26.87
N GLU A 326 -9.80 -12.58 27.47
CA GLU A 326 -10.46 -11.39 28.03
C GLU A 326 -10.28 -10.12 27.18
N PHE A 327 -9.70 -10.24 25.99
CA PHE A 327 -9.53 -9.12 25.06
C PHE A 327 -10.89 -8.66 24.49
N ASN A 328 -11.53 -7.73 25.19
CA ASN A 328 -12.88 -7.25 24.91
C ASN A 328 -12.87 -5.86 24.27
N THR A 329 -13.29 -5.77 23.01
CA THR A 329 -13.27 -4.51 22.26
C THR A 329 -14.64 -3.80 22.18
N SER A 330 -15.63 -4.23 22.97
CA SER A 330 -17.03 -3.77 22.83
C SER A 330 -17.23 -2.27 23.03
N LYS A 331 -16.33 -1.54 23.71
CA LYS A 331 -16.39 -0.07 23.84
C LYS A 331 -15.47 0.69 22.88
N VAL A 332 -14.70 -0.02 22.05
CA VAL A 332 -13.72 0.60 21.15
C VAL A 332 -14.45 1.27 19.98
N THR A 333 -14.09 2.52 19.71
CA THR A 333 -14.65 3.31 18.59
C THR A 333 -13.62 3.56 17.48
N ASN A 334 -12.33 3.43 17.77
CA ASN A 334 -11.22 3.68 16.85
C ASN A 334 -10.22 2.51 16.83
N MET A 335 -10.04 1.90 15.67
CA MET A 335 -9.04 0.83 15.41
C MET A 335 -8.09 1.19 14.26
N PHE A 336 -7.93 2.49 13.98
CA PHE A 336 -7.00 2.98 12.96
C PHE A 336 -5.59 2.43 13.20
N HIS A 337 -5.03 1.77 12.17
CA HIS A 337 -3.71 1.14 12.18
C HIS A 337 -3.43 0.07 13.26
N MET A 338 -4.46 -0.50 13.92
CA MET A 338 -4.28 -1.37 15.09
C MET A 338 -3.23 -2.49 14.89
N PHE A 339 -3.22 -3.15 13.73
CA PHE A 339 -2.29 -4.24 13.38
C PHE A 339 -1.47 -3.95 12.12
N THR A 340 -1.28 -2.66 11.77
CA THR A 340 -0.49 -2.30 10.58
C THR A 340 0.89 -2.91 10.66
N SER A 341 1.28 -3.68 9.64
CA SER A 341 2.59 -4.30 9.51
C SER A 341 3.05 -5.16 10.70
N THR A 342 2.11 -5.64 11.51
CA THR A 342 2.39 -6.66 12.55
C THR A 342 2.90 -7.94 11.88
N GLY A 343 3.99 -8.50 12.41
CA GLY A 343 4.59 -9.73 11.89
C GLY A 343 4.99 -9.67 10.41
N LEU A 344 5.39 -8.52 9.89
CA LEU A 344 5.50 -8.27 8.45
C LEU A 344 6.34 -9.29 7.69
N ILE A 345 7.44 -9.80 8.27
CA ILE A 345 8.31 -10.81 7.62
C ILE A 345 8.20 -12.22 8.21
N SER A 346 7.21 -12.49 9.07
CA SER A 346 7.10 -13.79 9.75
C SER A 346 6.99 -14.93 8.76
N ASN A 347 7.68 -16.05 8.96
CA ASN A 347 7.55 -17.18 8.04
C ASN A 347 6.09 -17.69 7.98
N ILE A 348 5.43 -17.71 9.14
CA ILE A 348 4.00 -18.01 9.28
C ILE A 348 3.36 -16.85 10.04
N PHE A 349 2.27 -16.29 9.50
CA PHE A 349 1.43 -15.35 10.20
C PHE A 349 0.07 -15.99 10.47
N THR A 350 -0.25 -16.15 11.75
CA THR A 350 -1.56 -16.58 12.23
C THR A 350 -1.99 -15.60 13.31
N LEU A 351 -3.24 -15.16 13.24
CA LEU A 351 -3.84 -14.35 14.30
C LEU A 351 -5.30 -14.75 14.48
N ASP A 352 -5.66 -15.13 15.70
CA ASP A 352 -7.05 -15.30 16.13
C ASP A 352 -7.42 -14.14 17.04
N LEU A 353 -8.44 -13.38 16.64
CA LEU A 353 -8.93 -12.25 17.41
C LEU A 353 -9.75 -12.67 18.64
N GLY A 354 -10.28 -13.90 18.66
CA GLY A 354 -11.06 -14.45 19.76
C GLY A 354 -12.54 -14.06 19.75
N SER A 355 -13.30 -14.60 20.71
CA SER A 355 -14.76 -14.46 20.76
C SER A 355 -15.25 -13.11 21.30
N LYS A 356 -14.40 -12.36 22.04
CA LYS A 356 -14.75 -11.05 22.62
C LYS A 356 -14.28 -9.86 21.78
N PHE A 357 -13.75 -10.10 20.58
CA PHE A 357 -13.35 -9.05 19.65
C PHE A 357 -14.57 -8.43 18.94
N ASN A 358 -15.38 -7.71 19.71
CA ASN A 358 -16.58 -7.04 19.26
C ASN A 358 -16.28 -5.68 18.64
N THR A 359 -16.52 -5.53 17.34
CA THR A 359 -16.24 -4.27 16.61
C THR A 359 -17.47 -3.40 16.34
N SER A 360 -18.62 -3.74 16.94
CA SER A 360 -19.90 -3.09 16.65
C SER A 360 -19.94 -1.58 16.90
N ASN A 361 -19.08 -1.04 17.78
CA ASN A 361 -18.99 0.41 18.06
C ASN A 361 -17.88 1.13 17.29
N VAL A 362 -17.11 0.41 16.46
CA VAL A 362 -15.98 0.98 15.72
C VAL A 362 -16.47 1.79 14.52
N ILE A 363 -15.96 3.01 14.37
CA ILE A 363 -16.33 3.93 13.29
C ILE A 363 -15.22 4.02 12.22
N ASN A 364 -13.95 3.87 12.62
CA ASN A 364 -12.79 3.96 11.74
C ASN A 364 -11.90 2.71 11.83
N MET A 365 -11.74 2.01 10.70
CA MET A 365 -10.87 0.84 10.52
C MET A 365 -9.86 1.01 9.38
N ALA A 366 -9.61 2.25 8.93
CA ALA A 366 -8.62 2.48 7.88
C ALA A 366 -7.25 1.93 8.31
N TYR A 367 -6.59 1.23 7.39
CA TYR A 367 -5.30 0.57 7.57
C TYR A 367 -5.20 -0.49 8.67
N MET A 368 -6.30 -0.95 9.27
CA MET A 368 -6.28 -1.84 10.45
C MET A 368 -5.34 -3.05 10.29
N PHE A 369 -5.33 -3.71 9.13
CA PHE A 369 -4.47 -4.85 8.79
C PHE A 369 -3.49 -4.57 7.63
N SER A 370 -3.22 -3.29 7.34
CA SER A 370 -2.35 -2.90 6.23
C SER A 370 -0.93 -3.47 6.43
N GLY A 371 -0.48 -4.30 5.50
CA GLY A 371 0.85 -4.91 5.50
C GLY A 371 1.06 -5.99 6.56
N THR A 372 0.02 -6.40 7.28
CA THR A 372 0.09 -7.52 8.24
C THR A 372 0.54 -8.79 7.50
N GLY A 373 1.57 -9.47 8.02
CA GLY A 373 2.14 -10.67 7.42
C GLY A 373 2.54 -10.52 5.94
N ARG A 374 2.90 -9.31 5.48
CA ARG A 374 3.12 -9.02 4.05
C ARG A 374 4.09 -9.99 3.36
N ASN A 375 5.14 -10.42 4.05
CA ASN A 375 6.18 -11.29 3.55
C ASN A 375 6.12 -12.70 4.13
N SER A 376 5.00 -13.08 4.74
CA SER A 376 4.86 -14.39 5.35
C SER A 376 4.58 -15.45 4.33
N ASN A 377 5.18 -16.64 4.44
CA ASN A 377 4.92 -17.75 3.50
C ASN A 377 3.48 -18.29 3.64
N ILE A 378 2.93 -18.29 4.86
CA ILE A 378 1.54 -18.64 5.15
C ILE A 378 0.89 -17.47 5.89
N PHE A 379 -0.28 -17.05 5.44
CA PHE A 379 -1.09 -16.03 6.10
C PHE A 379 -2.49 -16.58 6.39
N THR A 380 -2.89 -16.56 7.67
CA THR A 380 -4.27 -16.75 8.10
C THR A 380 -4.68 -15.72 9.16
N LEU A 381 -5.93 -15.29 9.10
CA LEU A 381 -6.54 -14.38 10.06
C LEU A 381 -7.95 -14.85 10.38
N ASN A 382 -8.20 -15.18 11.65
CA ASN A 382 -9.53 -15.47 12.16
C ASN A 382 -10.10 -14.22 12.85
N LEU A 383 -11.13 -13.62 12.24
CA LEU A 383 -11.76 -12.41 12.76
C LEU A 383 -12.68 -12.67 13.97
N GLY A 384 -13.08 -13.91 14.21
CA GLY A 384 -14.06 -14.27 15.25
C GLY A 384 -15.52 -14.03 14.83
N LEU A 385 -16.45 -14.34 15.74
CA LEU A 385 -17.90 -14.27 15.48
C LEU A 385 -18.49 -12.87 15.73
N GLU A 386 -17.81 -12.01 16.50
CA GLU A 386 -18.29 -10.68 16.89
C GLU A 386 -17.67 -9.53 16.08
N PHE A 387 -17.01 -9.83 14.95
CA PHE A 387 -16.42 -8.82 14.06
C PHE A 387 -17.49 -8.09 13.23
N ASN A 388 -18.32 -7.30 13.90
CA ASN A 388 -19.42 -6.52 13.33
C ASN A 388 -18.96 -5.13 12.88
N THR A 389 -18.90 -4.90 11.57
CA THR A 389 -18.44 -3.64 10.99
C THR A 389 -19.57 -2.65 10.64
N SER A 390 -20.80 -2.88 11.10
CA SER A 390 -21.98 -2.12 10.68
C SER A 390 -21.92 -0.61 10.95
N ASN A 391 -21.13 -0.15 11.92
CA ASN A 391 -20.95 1.29 12.22
C ASN A 391 -19.72 1.92 11.56
N VAL A 392 -18.91 1.13 10.84
CA VAL A 392 -17.69 1.61 10.20
C VAL A 392 -18.03 2.46 8.99
N THR A 393 -17.43 3.64 8.89
CA THR A 393 -17.66 4.58 7.77
C THR A 393 -16.47 4.66 6.80
N ASN A 394 -15.26 4.29 7.24
CA ASN A 394 -14.04 4.32 6.45
C ASN A 394 -13.25 3.01 6.59
N MET A 395 -13.05 2.32 5.45
CA MET A 395 -12.25 1.09 5.32
C MET A 395 -11.12 1.23 4.30
N ALA A 396 -10.71 2.46 3.97
CA ALA A 396 -9.62 2.69 3.04
C ALA A 396 -8.36 1.93 3.51
N ASN A 397 -7.74 1.20 2.59
CA ASN A 397 -6.50 0.43 2.82
C ASN A 397 -6.57 -0.63 3.94
N MET A 398 -7.75 -1.06 4.39
CA MET A 398 -7.89 -1.98 5.54
C MET A 398 -7.02 -3.23 5.44
N PHE A 399 -6.93 -3.86 4.25
CA PHE A 399 -6.10 -5.04 3.96
C PHE A 399 -5.01 -4.76 2.90
N TYR A 400 -4.55 -3.52 2.79
CA TYR A 400 -3.54 -3.10 1.83
C TYR A 400 -2.23 -3.88 2.00
N ASN A 401 -1.76 -4.58 0.95
CA ASN A 401 -0.60 -5.48 0.96
C ASN A 401 -0.64 -6.59 2.05
N THR A 402 -1.79 -6.91 2.64
CA THR A 402 -1.90 -8.01 3.62
C THR A 402 -1.55 -9.34 2.96
N GLY A 403 -0.62 -10.11 3.55
CA GLY A 403 -0.16 -11.38 2.99
C GLY A 403 0.37 -11.31 1.56
N ARG A 404 0.86 -10.14 1.10
CA ARG A 404 1.20 -9.90 -0.32
C ARG A 404 2.11 -10.97 -0.93
N ASN A 405 3.11 -11.42 -0.19
CA ASN A 405 4.11 -12.39 -0.65
C ASN A 405 3.90 -13.79 -0.06
N SER A 406 2.70 -14.08 0.48
CA SER A 406 2.37 -15.40 0.98
C SER A 406 2.16 -16.38 -0.12
N ASN A 407 2.71 -17.60 0.01
CA ASN A 407 2.41 -18.72 -0.87
C ASN A 407 0.97 -19.23 -0.63
N ILE A 408 0.53 -19.19 0.64
CA ILE A 408 -0.83 -19.53 1.07
C ILE A 408 -1.46 -18.31 1.72
N PHE A 409 -2.56 -17.83 1.15
CA PHE A 409 -3.36 -16.73 1.70
C PHE A 409 -4.82 -17.18 1.84
N ILE A 410 -5.34 -17.13 3.07
CA ILE A 410 -6.74 -17.46 3.35
C ILE A 410 -7.34 -16.36 4.22
N LEU A 411 -8.38 -15.71 3.72
CA LEU A 411 -9.16 -14.73 4.47
C LEU A 411 -10.66 -14.96 4.24
N ASN A 412 -11.40 -15.15 5.33
CA ASN A 412 -12.85 -15.15 5.36
C ASN A 412 -13.31 -14.01 6.27
N LEU A 413 -14.11 -13.09 5.71
CA LEU A 413 -14.60 -11.93 6.48
C LEU A 413 -15.71 -12.30 7.47
N GLY A 414 -16.39 -13.43 7.28
CA GLY A 414 -17.42 -13.93 8.20
C GLY A 414 -18.82 -13.34 7.96
N LEU A 415 -19.77 -13.73 8.83
CA LEU A 415 -21.19 -13.43 8.66
C LEU A 415 -21.60 -12.02 9.14
N GLU A 416 -20.80 -11.42 10.03
CA GLU A 416 -21.09 -10.12 10.64
C GLU A 416 -20.32 -8.95 10.00
N PHE A 417 -19.51 -9.21 8.96
CA PHE A 417 -18.80 -8.17 8.21
C PHE A 417 -19.76 -7.34 7.35
N ASN A 418 -20.44 -6.39 7.98
CA ASN A 418 -21.45 -5.52 7.38
C ASN A 418 -20.86 -4.16 6.98
N THR A 419 -20.76 -3.91 5.67
CA THR A 419 -20.18 -2.67 5.14
C THR A 419 -21.20 -1.59 4.75
N SER A 420 -22.48 -1.73 5.12
CA SER A 420 -23.58 -0.86 4.67
C SER A 420 -23.46 0.63 5.01
N ASN A 421 -22.59 0.99 5.97
CA ASN A 421 -22.31 2.39 6.33
C ASN A 421 -20.99 2.93 5.80
N VAL A 422 -20.20 2.11 5.08
CA VAL A 422 -18.90 2.51 4.55
C VAL A 422 -19.07 3.42 3.33
N THR A 423 -18.31 4.51 3.30
CA THR A 423 -18.33 5.49 2.20
C THR A 423 -17.06 5.47 1.35
N ASN A 424 -15.95 4.96 1.89
CA ASN A 424 -14.65 4.87 1.21
C ASN A 424 -14.04 3.47 1.39
N MET A 425 -13.80 2.79 0.26
CA MET A 425 -13.13 1.48 0.17
C MET A 425 -11.90 1.51 -0.77
N SER A 426 -11.35 2.71 -1.01
CA SER A 426 -10.16 2.84 -1.88
C SER A 426 -9.02 1.96 -1.35
N ASN A 427 -8.42 1.20 -2.27
CA ASN A 427 -7.31 0.27 -1.99
C ASN A 427 -7.57 -0.81 -0.91
N MET A 428 -8.82 -1.11 -0.56
CA MET A 428 -9.14 -2.00 0.58
C MET A 428 -8.40 -3.35 0.53
N PHE A 429 -8.32 -3.98 -0.64
CA PHE A 429 -7.63 -5.25 -0.88
C PHE A 429 -6.46 -5.14 -1.88
N TYR A 430 -5.90 -3.94 -2.05
CA TYR A 430 -4.81 -3.70 -2.99
C TYR A 430 -3.60 -4.60 -2.66
N ASN A 431 -3.12 -5.38 -3.63
CA ASN A 431 -2.04 -6.36 -3.48
C ASN A 431 -2.26 -7.43 -2.38
N THR A 432 -3.48 -7.62 -1.88
CA THR A 432 -3.78 -8.68 -0.91
C THR A 432 -3.53 -10.05 -1.54
N GLY A 433 -2.69 -10.88 -0.91
CA GLY A 433 -2.32 -12.20 -1.43
C GLY A 433 -1.74 -12.18 -2.86
N ARG A 434 -1.11 -11.07 -3.30
CA ARG A 434 -0.67 -10.87 -4.70
C ARG A 434 0.13 -12.04 -5.24
N ASN A 435 1.08 -12.54 -4.45
CA ASN A 435 2.01 -13.59 -4.84
C ASN A 435 1.63 -14.96 -4.25
N SER A 436 0.33 -15.20 -4.02
CA SER A 436 -0.17 -16.45 -3.44
C SER A 436 -0.54 -17.47 -4.49
N ASN A 437 0.10 -18.64 -4.44
CA ASN A 437 -0.25 -19.80 -5.26
C ASN A 437 -1.60 -20.38 -4.83
N ILE A 438 -1.86 -20.44 -3.51
CA ILE A 438 -3.16 -20.76 -2.91
C ILE A 438 -3.75 -19.46 -2.38
N PHE A 439 -4.84 -19.01 -2.99
CA PHE A 439 -5.51 -17.76 -2.66
C PHE A 439 -6.99 -18.01 -2.42
N THR A 440 -7.49 -17.62 -1.25
CA THR A 440 -8.93 -17.62 -0.93
C THR A 440 -9.30 -16.30 -0.27
N LEU A 441 -10.29 -15.62 -0.84
CA LEU A 441 -10.94 -14.44 -0.26
C LEU A 441 -12.45 -14.65 -0.29
N ASN A 442 -13.09 -14.71 0.88
CA ASN A 442 -14.54 -14.74 1.02
C ASN A 442 -15.02 -13.43 1.65
N LEU A 443 -15.84 -12.68 0.92
CA LEU A 443 -16.37 -11.38 1.35
C LEU A 443 -17.53 -11.48 2.36
N GLY A 444 -18.14 -12.66 2.50
CA GLY A 444 -19.32 -12.86 3.35
C GLY A 444 -20.63 -12.39 2.71
N LEU A 445 -21.73 -12.50 3.45
CA LEU A 445 -23.08 -12.22 2.94
C LEU A 445 -23.53 -10.77 3.12
N LYS A 446 -22.88 -10.00 4.00
CA LYS A 446 -23.24 -8.61 4.35
C LYS A 446 -22.29 -7.56 3.75
N PHE A 447 -21.56 -7.91 2.69
CA PHE A 447 -20.65 -7.00 1.99
C PHE A 447 -21.41 -5.99 1.12
N ASN A 448 -22.19 -5.12 1.78
CA ASN A 448 -23.03 -4.11 1.14
C ASN A 448 -22.23 -2.85 0.83
N THR A 449 -22.17 -2.46 -0.44
CA THR A 449 -21.38 -1.31 -0.90
C THR A 449 -22.22 -0.09 -1.31
N SER A 450 -23.52 -0.10 -1.01
CA SER A 450 -24.50 0.88 -1.50
C SER A 450 -24.20 2.34 -1.15
N LYS A 451 -23.42 2.63 -0.10
CA LYS A 451 -23.02 4.01 0.29
C LYS A 451 -21.62 4.40 -0.16
N VAL A 452 -20.89 3.50 -0.80
CA VAL A 452 -19.50 3.74 -1.19
C VAL A 452 -19.46 4.65 -2.42
N THR A 453 -18.64 5.70 -2.36
CA THR A 453 -18.46 6.65 -3.46
C THR A 453 -17.13 6.47 -4.19
N ASN A 454 -16.11 5.97 -3.50
CA ASN A 454 -14.77 5.71 -4.06
C ASN A 454 -14.33 4.26 -3.81
N MET A 455 -14.12 3.53 -4.91
CA MET A 455 -13.60 2.15 -4.96
C MET A 455 -12.33 2.03 -5.82
N SER A 456 -11.63 3.15 -6.04
CA SER A 456 -10.41 3.13 -6.83
C SER A 456 -9.42 2.11 -6.26
N ASN A 457 -8.86 1.27 -7.14
CA ASN A 457 -7.89 0.23 -6.80
C ASN A 457 -8.35 -0.82 -5.77
N MET A 458 -9.66 -0.95 -5.48
CA MET A 458 -10.15 -1.77 -4.36
C MET A 458 -9.60 -3.20 -4.35
N PHE A 459 -9.57 -3.88 -5.50
CA PHE A 459 -9.02 -5.23 -5.65
C PHE A 459 -7.77 -5.25 -6.54
N SER A 460 -7.13 -4.12 -6.81
CA SER A 460 -6.01 -4.09 -7.76
C SER A 460 -4.89 -5.05 -7.32
N SER A 461 -4.51 -5.95 -8.23
CA SER A 461 -3.49 -6.99 -8.05
C SER A 461 -3.75 -7.97 -6.89
N THR A 462 -5.00 -8.10 -6.44
CA THR A 462 -5.40 -9.17 -5.51
C THR A 462 -5.21 -10.54 -6.17
N GLY A 463 -4.56 -11.47 -5.48
CA GLY A 463 -4.34 -12.84 -5.98
C GLY A 463 -3.62 -12.93 -7.34
N LEU A 464 -2.79 -11.96 -7.70
CA LEU A 464 -2.26 -11.80 -9.07
C LEU A 464 -1.63 -13.06 -9.67
N ILE A 465 -0.89 -13.85 -8.88
CA ILE A 465 -0.22 -15.06 -9.38
C ILE A 465 -0.91 -16.38 -9.02
N SER A 466 -2.13 -16.35 -8.46
CA SER A 466 -2.76 -17.56 -7.96
C SER A 466 -2.98 -18.61 -9.03
N ASN A 467 -2.90 -19.89 -8.68
CA ASN A 467 -3.20 -20.98 -9.62
C ASN A 467 -4.70 -21.04 -9.95
N ILE A 468 -5.54 -20.66 -8.98
CA ILE A 468 -6.99 -20.54 -9.11
C ILE A 468 -7.38 -19.21 -8.49
N PHE A 469 -8.05 -18.36 -9.26
CA PHE A 469 -8.62 -17.12 -8.78
C PHE A 469 -10.13 -17.17 -8.95
N THR A 470 -10.86 -17.09 -7.84
CA THR A 470 -12.31 -16.93 -7.83
C THR A 470 -12.66 -15.75 -6.94
N LEU A 471 -13.43 -14.81 -7.47
CA LEU A 471 -14.01 -13.73 -6.70
C LEU A 471 -15.49 -13.60 -7.05
N ASP A 472 -16.34 -13.88 -6.06
CA ASP A 472 -17.76 -13.58 -6.11
C ASP A 472 -18.03 -12.35 -5.24
N LEU A 473 -18.56 -11.29 -5.86
CA LEU A 473 -18.87 -10.05 -5.15
C LEU A 473 -20.15 -10.17 -4.29
N GLY A 474 -21.01 -11.15 -4.57
CA GLY A 474 -22.26 -11.39 -3.84
C GLY A 474 -23.41 -10.46 -4.25
N SER A 475 -24.59 -10.70 -3.67
CA SER A 475 -25.84 -10.01 -4.04
C SER A 475 -25.97 -8.59 -3.50
N GLU A 476 -25.20 -8.23 -2.46
CA GLU A 476 -25.24 -6.93 -1.79
C GLU A 476 -24.23 -5.91 -2.38
N PHE A 477 -23.43 -6.32 -3.37
CA PHE A 477 -22.40 -5.49 -3.98
C PHE A 477 -23.01 -4.44 -4.93
N ASN A 478 -23.55 -3.37 -4.34
CA ASN A 478 -24.21 -2.28 -5.03
C ASN A 478 -23.27 -1.09 -5.29
N THR A 479 -22.91 -0.86 -6.54
CA THR A 479 -22.01 0.23 -6.97
C THR A 479 -22.72 1.51 -7.42
N SER A 480 -24.05 1.62 -7.23
CA SER A 480 -24.85 2.74 -7.79
C SER A 480 -24.43 4.13 -7.33
N ASN A 481 -23.80 4.28 -6.17
CA ASN A 481 -23.28 5.57 -5.67
C ASN A 481 -21.80 5.82 -5.97
N VAL A 482 -21.12 4.88 -6.64
CA VAL A 482 -19.69 4.99 -6.95
C VAL A 482 -19.48 5.97 -8.10
N THR A 483 -18.58 6.94 -7.89
CA THR A 483 -18.17 7.89 -8.93
C THR A 483 -16.81 7.57 -9.53
N ASN A 484 -15.93 6.92 -8.77
CA ASN A 484 -14.60 6.49 -9.20
C ASN A 484 -14.34 5.01 -8.86
N MET A 485 -14.15 4.20 -9.90
CA MET A 485 -13.74 2.79 -9.83
C MET A 485 -12.54 2.49 -10.72
N SER A 486 -11.72 3.52 -11.01
CA SER A 486 -10.47 3.32 -11.75
C SER A 486 -9.61 2.24 -11.09
N HIS A 487 -9.02 1.37 -11.91
CA HIS A 487 -8.19 0.24 -11.48
C HIS A 487 -8.85 -0.78 -10.53
N MET A 488 -10.17 -0.77 -10.33
CA MET A 488 -10.81 -1.61 -9.30
C MET A 488 -10.44 -3.10 -9.42
N PHE A 489 -10.42 -3.66 -10.64
CA PHE A 489 -10.02 -5.05 -10.92
C PHE A 489 -8.69 -5.14 -11.71
N TYR A 490 -7.81 -4.15 -11.58
CA TYR A 490 -6.54 -4.11 -12.29
C TYR A 490 -5.67 -5.34 -11.98
N SER A 491 -5.40 -6.19 -12.98
CA SER A 491 -4.54 -7.38 -12.87
C SER A 491 -4.89 -8.34 -11.73
N ILE A 492 -6.18 -8.50 -11.39
CA ILE A 492 -6.60 -9.58 -10.48
C ILE A 492 -6.42 -10.94 -11.15
N GLY A 493 -5.95 -11.95 -10.41
CA GLY A 493 -5.78 -13.32 -10.92
C GLY A 493 -5.05 -13.40 -12.27
N ASN A 494 -4.15 -12.46 -12.56
CA ASN A 494 -3.65 -12.22 -13.90
C ASN A 494 -2.85 -13.40 -14.49
N ASN A 495 -2.16 -14.16 -13.63
CA ASN A 495 -1.48 -15.40 -13.99
C ASN A 495 -2.26 -16.65 -13.54
N SER A 496 -3.59 -16.54 -13.40
CA SER A 496 -4.43 -17.68 -13.03
C SER A 496 -4.97 -18.40 -14.26
N PRO A 497 -4.61 -19.67 -14.49
CA PRO A 497 -5.21 -20.46 -15.57
C PRO A 497 -6.70 -20.72 -15.32
N ILE A 498 -7.12 -20.87 -14.06
CA ILE A 498 -8.53 -20.91 -13.68
C ILE A 498 -8.89 -19.56 -13.07
N PHE A 499 -9.70 -18.79 -13.78
CA PHE A 499 -10.09 -17.44 -13.40
C PHE A 499 -11.62 -17.27 -13.51
N THR A 500 -12.25 -16.86 -12.41
CA THR A 500 -13.67 -16.51 -12.36
C THR A 500 -13.88 -15.20 -11.59
N LEU A 501 -14.62 -14.28 -12.19
CA LEU A 501 -15.12 -13.06 -11.54
C LEU A 501 -16.63 -13.00 -11.74
N ASN A 502 -17.39 -13.01 -10.64
CA ASN A 502 -18.83 -12.76 -10.66
C ASN A 502 -19.10 -11.35 -10.11
N LEU A 503 -19.60 -10.45 -10.96
CA LEU A 503 -19.90 -9.07 -10.58
C LEU A 503 -21.16 -8.96 -9.69
N GLY A 504 -22.04 -9.96 -9.71
CA GLY A 504 -23.32 -9.92 -9.02
C GLY A 504 -24.39 -9.09 -9.75
N SER A 505 -25.65 -9.19 -9.30
CA SER A 505 -26.80 -8.56 -9.96
C SER A 505 -26.95 -7.06 -9.70
N GLN A 506 -26.25 -6.53 -8.67
CA GLN A 506 -26.33 -5.13 -8.23
C GLN A 506 -25.12 -4.28 -8.68
N PHE A 507 -24.27 -4.80 -9.57
CA PHE A 507 -23.15 -4.05 -10.14
C PHE A 507 -23.65 -2.95 -11.08
N ASN A 508 -24.04 -1.82 -10.51
CA ASN A 508 -24.64 -0.69 -11.19
C ASN A 508 -23.67 0.49 -11.29
N THR A 509 -23.25 0.81 -12.51
CA THR A 509 -22.23 1.85 -12.76
C THR A 509 -22.81 3.21 -13.18
N ILE A 510 -24.10 3.47 -12.96
CA ILE A 510 -24.80 4.65 -13.48
C ILE A 510 -24.15 6.00 -13.11
N ASN A 511 -23.55 6.12 -11.93
CA ASN A 511 -22.94 7.37 -11.46
C ASN A 511 -21.41 7.44 -11.69
N VAL A 512 -20.83 6.43 -12.34
CA VAL A 512 -19.39 6.34 -12.52
C VAL A 512 -18.94 7.31 -13.60
N THR A 513 -17.90 8.11 -13.31
CA THR A 513 -17.31 9.06 -14.26
C THR A 513 -15.92 8.62 -14.76
N ASN A 514 -15.22 7.76 -14.01
CA ASN A 514 -13.89 7.25 -14.35
C ASN A 514 -13.81 5.72 -14.21
N MET A 515 -13.60 5.04 -15.34
CA MET A 515 -13.41 3.58 -15.47
C MET A 515 -12.04 3.22 -16.06
N SER A 516 -11.08 4.15 -16.04
CA SER A 516 -9.74 3.88 -16.58
C SER A 516 -9.14 2.64 -15.92
N ARG A 517 -8.65 1.72 -16.76
CA ARG A 517 -8.02 0.45 -16.34
C ARG A 517 -8.90 -0.45 -15.46
N LEU A 518 -10.23 -0.35 -15.53
CA LEU A 518 -11.15 -1.14 -14.69
C LEU A 518 -10.89 -2.64 -14.81
N PHE A 519 -10.76 -3.17 -16.02
CA PHE A 519 -10.57 -4.60 -16.32
C PHE A 519 -9.21 -4.90 -16.95
N TYR A 520 -8.21 -4.04 -16.76
CA TYR A 520 -6.87 -4.27 -17.29
C TYR A 520 -6.36 -5.66 -16.89
N ASN A 521 -5.87 -6.43 -17.85
CA ASN A 521 -5.25 -7.74 -17.64
C ASN A 521 -6.19 -8.84 -17.08
N LEU A 522 -7.51 -8.67 -17.19
CA LEU A 522 -8.49 -9.62 -16.66
C LEU A 522 -8.51 -10.93 -17.45
N GLY A 523 -8.41 -12.06 -16.74
CA GLY A 523 -8.40 -13.39 -17.35
C GLY A 523 -7.30 -13.60 -18.40
N ARG A 524 -6.18 -12.86 -18.32
CA ARG A 524 -5.17 -12.75 -19.38
C ARG A 524 -4.67 -14.11 -19.89
N ILE A 525 -4.39 -15.04 -18.98
CA ILE A 525 -3.86 -16.37 -19.31
C ILE A 525 -4.91 -17.49 -19.22
N SER A 526 -6.16 -17.17 -18.86
CA SER A 526 -7.17 -18.19 -18.57
C SER A 526 -7.88 -18.63 -19.85
N PRO A 527 -7.78 -19.91 -20.27
CA PRO A 527 -8.38 -20.38 -21.52
C PRO A 527 -9.91 -20.47 -21.46
N THR A 528 -10.52 -20.36 -20.27
CA THR A 528 -11.97 -20.49 -20.05
C THR A 528 -12.62 -19.21 -19.54
N PHE A 529 -11.87 -18.10 -19.50
CA PHE A 529 -12.39 -16.85 -18.96
C PHE A 529 -13.48 -16.27 -19.86
N SER A 530 -14.58 -15.85 -19.24
CA SER A 530 -15.63 -15.03 -19.83
C SER A 530 -15.92 -13.85 -18.92
N LEU A 531 -16.33 -12.73 -19.52
CA LEU A 531 -16.72 -11.52 -18.81
C LEU A 531 -18.19 -11.22 -19.10
N ASP A 532 -19.03 -11.37 -18.09
CA ASP A 532 -20.41 -10.88 -18.11
C ASP A 532 -20.46 -9.54 -17.34
N LEU A 533 -20.83 -8.47 -18.05
CA LEU A 533 -20.99 -7.14 -17.45
C LEU A 533 -22.34 -6.99 -16.71
N GLY A 534 -23.33 -7.85 -17.01
CA GLY A 534 -24.68 -7.77 -16.46
C GLY A 534 -25.52 -6.62 -17.03
N SER A 535 -26.80 -6.59 -16.68
CA SER A 535 -27.76 -5.62 -17.23
C SER A 535 -27.66 -4.22 -16.62
N HIS A 536 -26.95 -4.04 -15.50
CA HIS A 536 -26.82 -2.76 -14.80
C HIS A 536 -25.50 -2.02 -15.10
N PHE A 537 -24.70 -2.51 -16.05
CA PHE A 537 -23.46 -1.88 -16.48
C PHE A 537 -23.74 -0.68 -17.41
N HIS A 538 -23.92 0.50 -16.81
CA HIS A 538 -24.18 1.76 -17.50
C HIS A 538 -22.90 2.58 -17.64
N THR A 539 -22.66 3.14 -18.82
CA THR A 539 -21.46 3.99 -19.05
C THR A 539 -21.78 5.43 -19.45
N SER A 540 -23.05 5.83 -19.46
CA SER A 540 -23.49 7.13 -19.98
C SER A 540 -22.87 8.34 -19.27
N ASN A 541 -22.42 8.22 -18.01
CA ASN A 541 -21.74 9.30 -17.28
C ASN A 541 -20.19 9.24 -17.33
N VAL A 542 -19.63 8.23 -17.99
CA VAL A 542 -18.20 7.99 -18.02
C VAL A 542 -17.51 8.96 -18.97
N THR A 543 -16.44 9.59 -18.51
CA THR A 543 -15.62 10.52 -19.31
C THR A 543 -14.25 9.92 -19.68
N ASN A 544 -13.75 8.97 -18.91
CA ASN A 544 -12.45 8.32 -19.12
C ASN A 544 -12.57 6.79 -19.10
N MET A 545 -12.27 6.17 -20.25
CA MET A 545 -12.22 4.72 -20.47
C MET A 545 -10.82 4.24 -20.93
N ALA A 546 -9.79 5.04 -20.70
CA ALA A 546 -8.44 4.70 -21.13
C ALA A 546 -8.03 3.34 -20.56
N VAL A 547 -7.60 2.45 -21.45
CA VAL A 547 -7.01 1.14 -21.11
C VAL A 547 -7.98 0.22 -20.35
N MET A 548 -9.30 0.41 -20.52
CA MET A 548 -10.34 -0.30 -19.75
C MET A 548 -10.30 -1.82 -19.95
N PHE A 549 -10.18 -2.29 -21.19
CA PHE A 549 -10.18 -3.72 -21.55
C PHE A 549 -8.82 -4.20 -22.10
N ASP A 550 -7.74 -3.47 -21.85
CA ASP A 550 -6.41 -3.86 -22.36
C ASP A 550 -5.98 -5.22 -21.77
N ASN A 551 -5.59 -6.14 -22.66
CA ASN A 551 -5.20 -7.53 -22.39
C ASN A 551 -6.31 -8.41 -21.76
N VAL A 552 -7.57 -8.02 -21.88
CA VAL A 552 -8.70 -8.87 -21.44
C VAL A 552 -8.78 -10.10 -22.34
N GLY A 553 -8.70 -11.28 -21.72
CA GLY A 553 -8.74 -12.56 -22.44
C GLY A 553 -7.58 -12.77 -23.43
N LEU A 554 -6.42 -12.12 -23.22
CA LEU A 554 -5.30 -12.06 -24.16
C LEU A 554 -4.93 -13.43 -24.80
N TYR A 555 -4.73 -14.46 -23.99
CA TYR A 555 -4.32 -15.80 -24.42
C TYR A 555 -5.48 -16.81 -24.47
N ASN A 556 -6.73 -16.33 -24.44
CA ASN A 556 -7.90 -17.19 -24.59
C ASN A 556 -8.24 -17.29 -26.08
N GLU A 557 -8.19 -18.52 -26.61
CA GLU A 557 -8.43 -18.79 -28.04
C GLU A 557 -9.89 -18.65 -28.47
N ASN A 558 -10.84 -18.55 -27.52
CA ASN A 558 -12.28 -18.45 -27.77
C ASN A 558 -12.91 -17.30 -26.96
N PHE A 559 -12.16 -16.22 -26.70
CA PHE A 559 -12.67 -15.10 -25.92
C PHE A 559 -13.74 -14.31 -26.68
N THR A 560 -14.82 -13.91 -26.00
CA THR A 560 -15.82 -12.99 -26.56
C THR A 560 -16.04 -11.84 -25.58
N LEU A 561 -16.23 -10.64 -26.12
CA LEU A 561 -16.55 -9.45 -25.34
C LEU A 561 -17.91 -8.92 -25.80
N ASN A 562 -18.90 -9.01 -24.93
CA ASN A 562 -20.21 -8.40 -25.13
C ASN A 562 -20.32 -7.14 -24.26
N LEU A 563 -20.53 -5.99 -24.89
CA LEU A 563 -20.66 -4.71 -24.19
C LEU A 563 -22.06 -4.49 -23.59
N GLY A 564 -23.08 -5.18 -24.11
CA GLY A 564 -24.47 -5.03 -23.68
C GLY A 564 -25.16 -3.75 -24.17
N SER A 565 -26.46 -3.62 -23.91
CA SER A 565 -27.29 -2.51 -24.42
C SER A 565 -27.12 -1.19 -23.68
N HIS A 566 -26.48 -1.18 -22.50
CA HIS A 566 -26.30 0.03 -21.67
C HIS A 566 -24.90 0.66 -21.78
N PHE A 567 -24.10 0.18 -22.75
CA PHE A 567 -22.75 0.67 -23.03
C PHE A 567 -22.78 1.95 -23.89
N ASP A 568 -23.27 3.04 -23.30
CA ASP A 568 -23.30 4.37 -23.90
C ASP A 568 -21.97 5.12 -23.67
N THR A 569 -21.29 5.49 -24.76
CA THR A 569 -20.00 6.20 -24.72
C THR A 569 -20.09 7.69 -25.04
N SER A 570 -21.29 8.26 -25.15
CA SER A 570 -21.56 9.64 -25.61
C SER A 570 -20.91 10.77 -24.78
N ASN A 571 -20.47 10.48 -23.55
CA ASN A 571 -19.75 11.42 -22.68
C ASN A 571 -18.25 11.17 -22.58
N VAL A 572 -17.72 10.13 -23.24
CA VAL A 572 -16.32 9.74 -23.16
C VAL A 572 -15.44 10.70 -23.97
N THR A 573 -14.35 11.17 -23.36
CA THR A 573 -13.36 12.04 -24.00
C THR A 573 -12.03 11.35 -24.29
N ASP A 574 -11.70 10.28 -23.57
CA ASP A 574 -10.45 9.51 -23.70
C ASP A 574 -10.72 8.00 -23.79
N MET A 575 -10.34 7.42 -24.94
CA MET A 575 -10.41 5.98 -25.26
C MET A 575 -9.02 5.40 -25.59
N ASN A 576 -7.94 6.01 -25.10
CA ASN A 576 -6.58 5.51 -25.34
C ASN A 576 -6.47 4.02 -24.96
N ALA A 577 -6.05 3.19 -25.93
CA ALA A 577 -5.82 1.76 -25.77
C ALA A 577 -6.99 0.98 -25.12
N MET A 578 -8.23 1.42 -25.31
CA MET A 578 -9.41 0.83 -24.67
C MET A 578 -9.55 -0.68 -24.93
N PHE A 579 -9.28 -1.13 -26.15
CA PHE A 579 -9.37 -2.53 -26.59
C PHE A 579 -8.01 -3.14 -27.02
N HIS A 580 -6.91 -2.60 -26.50
CA HIS A 580 -5.56 -3.08 -26.80
C HIS A 580 -5.40 -4.57 -26.44
N ASN A 581 -4.91 -5.35 -27.40
CA ASN A 581 -4.75 -6.81 -27.33
C ASN A 581 -6.00 -7.62 -26.95
N VAL A 582 -7.21 -7.05 -27.08
CA VAL A 582 -8.45 -7.80 -26.85
C VAL A 582 -8.54 -8.94 -27.87
N GLY A 583 -8.73 -10.16 -27.37
CA GLY A 583 -8.77 -11.37 -28.19
C GLY A 583 -7.50 -11.63 -29.02
N TYR A 584 -6.32 -11.24 -28.51
CA TYR A 584 -5.05 -11.39 -29.23
C TYR A 584 -4.79 -12.81 -29.76
N SER A 585 -5.08 -13.83 -28.96
CA SER A 585 -4.92 -15.25 -29.33
C SER A 585 -6.20 -15.92 -29.84
N ASN A 586 -7.29 -15.18 -30.05
CA ASN A 586 -8.54 -15.75 -30.55
C ASN A 586 -8.33 -16.50 -31.88
N ASN A 587 -9.01 -17.63 -32.05
CA ASN A 587 -9.11 -18.32 -33.34
C ASN A 587 -10.00 -17.55 -34.33
N ASP A 588 -11.14 -17.05 -33.87
CA ASP A 588 -12.03 -16.17 -34.63
C ASP A 588 -12.37 -14.95 -33.77
N PHE A 589 -12.27 -13.76 -34.35
CA PHE A 589 -12.48 -12.52 -33.62
C PHE A 589 -13.51 -11.62 -34.31
N THR A 590 -14.55 -11.30 -33.55
CA THR A 590 -15.52 -10.26 -33.87
C THR A 590 -15.74 -9.41 -32.62
N LEU A 591 -15.85 -8.10 -32.81
CA LEU A 591 -16.24 -7.17 -31.77
C LEU A 591 -17.45 -6.36 -32.25
N ASP A 592 -18.59 -6.56 -31.59
CA ASP A 592 -19.77 -5.73 -31.78
C ASP A 592 -19.74 -4.58 -30.76
N LEU A 593 -19.67 -3.35 -31.27
CA LEU A 593 -19.68 -2.14 -30.45
C LEU A 593 -21.10 -1.75 -30.00
N GLY A 594 -22.13 -2.24 -30.68
CA GLY A 594 -23.52 -1.87 -30.44
C GLY A 594 -23.90 -0.46 -30.95
N PHE A 595 -25.18 -0.15 -30.86
CA PHE A 595 -25.77 1.09 -31.41
C PHE A 595 -25.65 2.31 -30.49
N HIS A 596 -25.11 2.15 -29.28
CA HIS A 596 -24.88 3.24 -28.31
C HIS A 596 -23.40 3.65 -28.22
N PHE A 597 -22.53 3.09 -29.06
CA PHE A 597 -21.09 3.40 -29.08
C PHE A 597 -20.80 4.75 -29.79
N ASN A 598 -21.22 5.85 -29.17
CA ASN A 598 -21.05 7.20 -29.69
C ASN A 598 -19.70 7.81 -29.29
N THR A 599 -18.83 8.02 -30.27
CA THR A 599 -17.48 8.57 -30.04
C THR A 599 -17.34 10.08 -30.30
N SER A 600 -18.46 10.80 -30.49
CA SER A 600 -18.45 12.20 -30.93
C SER A 600 -17.72 13.18 -30.00
N LYS A 601 -17.53 12.86 -28.70
CA LYS A 601 -16.76 13.69 -27.75
C LYS A 601 -15.33 13.23 -27.54
N VAL A 602 -14.92 12.13 -28.14
CA VAL A 602 -13.60 11.53 -27.94
C VAL A 602 -12.55 12.38 -28.64
N THR A 603 -11.50 12.74 -27.90
CA THR A 603 -10.37 13.52 -28.43
C THR A 603 -9.10 12.68 -28.60
N ASN A 604 -9.00 11.57 -27.88
CA ASN A 604 -7.85 10.66 -27.88
C ASN A 604 -8.29 9.21 -28.10
N MET A 605 -7.90 8.65 -29.25
CA MET A 605 -8.08 7.23 -29.64
C MET A 605 -6.74 6.54 -29.90
N ARG A 606 -5.64 7.09 -29.37
CA ARG A 606 -4.31 6.50 -29.55
C ARG A 606 -4.37 5.02 -29.14
N SER A 607 -3.91 4.15 -30.02
CA SER A 607 -3.76 2.73 -29.77
C SER A 607 -5.06 1.96 -29.45
N MET A 608 -6.25 2.52 -29.75
CA MET A 608 -7.54 1.98 -29.29
C MET A 608 -7.74 0.48 -29.54
N PHE A 609 -7.38 -0.01 -30.72
CA PHE A 609 -7.54 -1.42 -31.13
C PHE A 609 -6.20 -2.10 -31.43
N VAL A 610 -5.07 -1.64 -30.86
CA VAL A 610 -3.76 -2.25 -31.17
C VAL A 610 -3.80 -3.76 -30.90
N ASN A 611 -3.35 -4.57 -31.87
CA ASN A 611 -3.30 -6.04 -31.82
C ASN A 611 -4.63 -6.73 -31.47
N THR A 612 -5.78 -6.06 -31.61
CA THR A 612 -7.08 -6.71 -31.41
C THR A 612 -7.23 -7.84 -32.43
N GLY A 613 -7.59 -9.04 -31.96
CA GLY A 613 -7.73 -10.22 -32.83
C GLY A 613 -6.45 -10.64 -33.56
N TYR A 614 -5.26 -10.31 -33.04
CA TYR A 614 -3.96 -10.46 -33.74
C TYR A 614 -3.77 -11.83 -34.40
N SER A 615 -4.08 -12.91 -33.68
CA SER A 615 -3.82 -14.30 -34.10
C SER A 615 -5.01 -14.95 -34.81
N SER A 616 -6.12 -14.23 -35.02
CA SER A 616 -7.36 -14.81 -35.55
C SER A 616 -7.24 -15.24 -37.01
N ASN A 617 -7.91 -16.34 -37.36
CA ASN A 617 -8.11 -16.82 -38.73
C ASN A 617 -9.16 -15.97 -39.46
N VAL A 618 -10.18 -15.52 -38.73
CA VAL A 618 -11.20 -14.59 -39.22
C VAL A 618 -11.24 -13.37 -38.31
N PHE A 619 -11.05 -12.19 -38.89
CA PHE A 619 -11.19 -10.92 -38.20
C PHE A 619 -12.29 -10.08 -38.84
N THR A 620 -13.26 -9.66 -38.03
CA THR A 620 -14.28 -8.68 -38.43
C THR A 620 -14.41 -7.58 -37.38
N LEU A 621 -14.25 -6.34 -37.81
CA LEU A 621 -14.55 -5.16 -37.01
C LEU A 621 -15.40 -4.20 -37.83
N ASP A 622 -16.64 -3.98 -37.38
CA ASP A 622 -17.50 -2.92 -37.87
C ASP A 622 -17.65 -1.86 -36.78
N LEU A 623 -17.25 -0.62 -37.10
CA LEU A 623 -17.35 0.49 -36.16
C LEU A 623 -18.78 1.03 -36.03
N GLY A 624 -19.66 0.76 -36.99
CA GLY A 624 -21.06 1.20 -36.96
C GLY A 624 -21.28 2.67 -37.35
N SER A 625 -22.55 3.11 -37.31
CA SER A 625 -22.96 4.46 -37.74
C SER A 625 -22.66 5.57 -36.73
N GLU A 626 -22.53 5.23 -35.44
CA GLU A 626 -22.33 6.19 -34.35
C GLU A 626 -20.86 6.49 -34.05
N PHE A 627 -19.93 5.84 -34.75
CA PHE A 627 -18.49 6.02 -34.58
C PHE A 627 -18.00 7.32 -35.26
N ASN A 628 -18.23 8.44 -34.59
CA ASN A 628 -17.87 9.78 -35.04
C ASN A 628 -16.49 10.22 -34.53
N THR A 629 -15.51 10.33 -35.43
CA THR A 629 -14.13 10.73 -35.11
C THR A 629 -13.83 12.21 -35.30
N SER A 630 -14.83 13.05 -35.59
CA SER A 630 -14.62 14.47 -35.96
C SER A 630 -13.93 15.31 -34.89
N ASN A 631 -14.00 14.96 -33.61
CA ASN A 631 -13.32 15.66 -32.51
C ASN A 631 -11.98 15.03 -32.09
N VAL A 632 -11.57 13.93 -32.74
CA VAL A 632 -10.32 13.23 -32.42
C VAL A 632 -9.13 14.04 -32.89
N THR A 633 -8.14 14.24 -32.01
CA THR A 633 -6.89 14.93 -32.33
C THR A 633 -5.71 13.97 -32.44
N ASN A 634 -5.78 12.81 -31.77
CA ASN A 634 -4.76 11.76 -31.79
C ASN A 634 -5.40 10.37 -31.97
N MET A 635 -5.07 9.70 -33.07
CA MET A 635 -5.42 8.29 -33.34
C MET A 635 -4.19 7.50 -33.83
N SER A 636 -3.00 7.92 -33.37
CA SER A 636 -1.77 7.18 -33.65
C SER A 636 -1.92 5.71 -33.22
N TYR A 637 -1.46 4.79 -34.06
CA TYR A 637 -1.53 3.35 -33.83
C TYR A 637 -2.95 2.76 -33.66
N MET A 638 -4.02 3.48 -33.98
CA MET A 638 -5.39 3.05 -33.64
C MET A 638 -5.73 1.61 -34.09
N PHE A 639 -5.30 1.20 -35.28
CA PHE A 639 -5.52 -0.13 -35.85
C PHE A 639 -4.23 -0.92 -36.08
N TYR A 640 -3.16 -0.59 -35.36
CA TYR A 640 -1.87 -1.28 -35.49
C TYR A 640 -2.04 -2.78 -35.25
N SER A 641 -1.66 -3.59 -36.23
CA SER A 641 -1.66 -5.05 -36.19
C SER A 641 -2.99 -5.71 -35.80
N ILE A 642 -4.13 -5.06 -36.06
CA ILE A 642 -5.43 -5.74 -35.96
C ILE A 642 -5.50 -6.86 -36.99
N GLY A 643 -6.05 -8.02 -36.60
CA GLY A 643 -6.20 -9.19 -37.47
C GLY A 643 -4.93 -9.55 -38.24
N ASN A 644 -3.76 -9.40 -37.61
CA ASN A 644 -2.46 -9.51 -38.29
C ASN A 644 -2.28 -10.84 -39.03
N ASN A 645 -2.65 -11.93 -38.37
CA ASN A 645 -2.55 -13.29 -38.90
C ASN A 645 -3.80 -13.72 -39.69
N SER A 646 -4.80 -12.86 -39.85
CA SER A 646 -6.09 -13.21 -40.43
C SER A 646 -6.06 -13.23 -41.95
N PRO A 647 -6.25 -14.38 -42.61
CA PRO A 647 -6.40 -14.43 -44.06
C PRO A 647 -7.73 -13.80 -44.50
N ILE A 648 -8.79 -14.00 -43.69
CA ILE A 648 -10.11 -13.38 -43.87
C ILE A 648 -10.18 -12.18 -42.93
N PHE A 649 -10.16 -10.98 -43.51
CA PHE A 649 -10.07 -9.73 -42.78
C PHE A 649 -11.09 -8.72 -43.31
N THR A 650 -11.92 -8.20 -42.41
CA THR A 650 -12.88 -7.14 -42.70
C THR A 650 -12.76 -6.01 -41.68
N LEU A 651 -12.60 -4.79 -42.17
CA LEU A 651 -12.65 -3.56 -41.38
C LEU A 651 -13.63 -2.59 -42.05
N ASN A 652 -14.73 -2.29 -41.38
CA ASN A 652 -15.67 -1.24 -41.78
C ASN A 652 -15.51 -0.03 -40.85
N LEU A 653 -15.08 1.11 -41.41
CA LEU A 653 -14.86 2.34 -40.64
C LEU A 653 -16.16 3.08 -40.26
N GLY A 654 -17.30 2.69 -40.84
CA GLY A 654 -18.58 3.39 -40.64
C GLY A 654 -18.72 4.67 -41.46
N SER A 655 -19.89 5.29 -41.36
CA SER A 655 -20.27 6.46 -42.19
C SER A 655 -19.82 7.81 -41.62
N GLN A 656 -19.43 7.87 -40.34
CA GLN A 656 -19.07 9.10 -39.62
C GLN A 656 -17.56 9.21 -39.34
N PHE A 657 -16.74 8.41 -40.02
CA PHE A 657 -15.28 8.43 -39.86
C PHE A 657 -14.66 9.66 -40.53
N ASN A 658 -14.30 10.67 -39.74
CA ASN A 658 -13.80 11.97 -40.18
C ASN A 658 -12.51 12.34 -39.43
N THR A 659 -11.43 12.63 -40.17
CA THR A 659 -10.11 12.94 -39.60
C THR A 659 -9.73 14.42 -39.61
N ILE A 660 -10.66 15.34 -39.86
CA ILE A 660 -10.36 16.77 -40.10
C ILE A 660 -9.56 17.44 -38.97
N ASN A 661 -9.79 17.04 -37.72
CA ASN A 661 -9.13 17.62 -36.54
C ASN A 661 -7.93 16.79 -36.05
N VAL A 662 -7.60 15.69 -36.74
CA VAL A 662 -6.55 14.77 -36.33
C VAL A 662 -5.18 15.33 -36.71
N THR A 663 -4.34 15.52 -35.70
CA THR A 663 -2.95 15.98 -35.86
C THR A 663 -1.94 14.83 -35.94
N ASN A 664 -2.31 13.64 -35.44
CA ASN A 664 -1.42 12.48 -35.39
C ASN A 664 -2.14 11.18 -35.73
N MET A 665 -1.76 10.60 -36.88
CA MET A 665 -2.17 9.28 -37.36
C MET A 665 -0.95 8.37 -37.59
N SER A 666 0.18 8.66 -36.94
CA SER A 666 1.40 7.87 -37.12
C SER A 666 1.13 6.39 -36.80
N GLY A 667 1.52 5.51 -37.72
CA GLY A 667 1.39 4.07 -37.57
C GLY A 667 -0.05 3.53 -37.47
N MET A 668 -1.06 4.30 -37.87
CA MET A 668 -2.48 3.96 -37.68
C MET A 668 -2.86 2.57 -38.20
N PHE A 669 -2.36 2.18 -39.37
CA PHE A 669 -2.65 0.92 -40.06
C PHE A 669 -1.43 0.01 -40.24
N VAL A 670 -0.40 0.17 -39.41
CA VAL A 670 0.80 -0.67 -39.53
C VAL A 670 0.44 -2.12 -39.25
N ASN A 671 0.81 -3.00 -40.17
CA ASN A 671 0.54 -4.43 -40.15
C ASN A 671 -0.95 -4.81 -39.97
N THR A 672 -1.88 -3.88 -40.26
CA THR A 672 -3.32 -4.16 -40.27
C THR A 672 -3.64 -5.20 -41.33
N GLY A 673 -4.27 -6.30 -40.92
CA GLY A 673 -4.65 -7.39 -41.82
C GLY A 673 -3.46 -7.98 -42.58
N TYR A 674 -2.24 -7.95 -42.03
CA TYR A 674 -0.97 -8.26 -42.72
C TYR A 674 -1.03 -9.54 -43.59
N SER A 675 -1.65 -10.60 -43.07
CA SER A 675 -1.76 -11.90 -43.75
C SER A 675 -2.91 -12.01 -44.75
N SER A 676 -3.83 -11.04 -44.77
CA SER A 676 -4.92 -11.00 -45.75
C SER A 676 -4.42 -10.52 -47.10
N ASN A 677 -4.82 -11.17 -48.19
CA ASN A 677 -4.44 -10.80 -49.57
C ASN A 677 -5.57 -10.17 -50.39
N VAL A 678 -6.74 -9.92 -49.78
CA VAL A 678 -7.97 -9.58 -50.51
C VAL A 678 -8.70 -8.36 -49.97
N PHE A 679 -8.26 -7.76 -48.85
CA PHE A 679 -9.00 -6.65 -48.25
C PHE A 679 -8.71 -5.30 -48.92
N THR A 680 -9.73 -4.45 -48.94
CA THR A 680 -9.65 -3.08 -49.45
C THR A 680 -9.61 -2.10 -48.29
N LEU A 681 -8.57 -1.26 -48.24
CA LEU A 681 -8.48 -0.15 -47.29
C LEU A 681 -9.11 1.10 -47.91
N ASN A 682 -10.35 1.39 -47.51
CA ASN A 682 -11.08 2.56 -47.97
C ASN A 682 -10.74 3.79 -47.11
N LEU A 683 -10.00 4.74 -47.68
CA LEU A 683 -9.60 6.00 -47.04
C LEU A 683 -10.35 7.20 -47.63
N ASN A 684 -11.47 6.98 -48.33
CA ASN A 684 -12.19 8.04 -49.03
C ASN A 684 -12.78 9.11 -48.09
N SER A 685 -13.12 8.74 -46.85
CA SER A 685 -13.69 9.65 -45.85
C SER A 685 -12.65 10.47 -45.06
N PHE A 686 -11.35 10.23 -45.27
CA PHE A 686 -10.29 10.93 -44.56
C PHE A 686 -10.14 12.36 -45.09
N LEU A 687 -10.05 13.31 -44.16
CA LEU A 687 -9.84 14.73 -44.42
C LEU A 687 -8.51 15.17 -43.77
N ILE A 688 -7.59 15.69 -44.57
CA ILE A 688 -6.29 16.21 -44.13
C ILE A 688 -6.28 17.71 -44.39
N ASN A 689 -6.30 18.52 -43.33
CA ASN A 689 -6.42 19.98 -43.43
C ASN A 689 -5.07 20.71 -43.57
N ASN A 690 -3.95 20.03 -43.30
CA ASN A 690 -2.60 20.59 -43.43
C ASN A 690 -1.54 19.47 -43.54
N SER A 691 -0.50 19.73 -44.31
CA SER A 691 0.74 18.94 -44.43
C SER A 691 1.47 18.60 -43.12
N SER A 692 1.17 19.29 -42.01
CA SER A 692 1.78 19.04 -40.69
C SER A 692 1.20 17.83 -39.95
N VAL A 693 0.08 17.26 -40.43
CA VAL A 693 -0.50 16.04 -39.84
C VAL A 693 0.54 14.92 -39.89
N ASN A 694 0.85 14.35 -38.72
CA ASN A 694 1.85 13.29 -38.63
C ASN A 694 1.28 11.97 -39.19
N LEU A 695 1.77 11.59 -40.37
CA LEU A 695 1.45 10.36 -41.09
C LEU A 695 2.61 9.36 -41.06
N SER A 696 3.59 9.54 -40.16
CA SER A 696 4.79 8.68 -40.12
C SER A 696 4.41 7.21 -40.03
N PHE A 697 4.92 6.40 -40.96
CA PHE A 697 4.70 4.96 -41.02
C PHE A 697 3.22 4.55 -41.17
N PHE A 698 2.34 5.44 -41.66
CA PHE A 698 0.87 5.31 -41.61
C PHE A 698 0.32 3.88 -41.83
N ALA A 699 0.80 3.16 -42.84
CA ALA A 699 0.27 1.84 -43.22
C ALA A 699 1.36 0.82 -43.61
N ILE A 700 2.54 0.92 -42.98
CA ILE A 700 3.65 -0.03 -43.26
C ILE A 700 3.21 -1.46 -42.96
N GLY A 701 3.45 -2.40 -43.87
CA GLY A 701 3.08 -3.80 -43.68
C GLY A 701 1.59 -4.10 -43.76
N THR A 702 0.71 -3.16 -44.13
CA THR A 702 -0.71 -3.50 -44.30
C THR A 702 -0.92 -4.59 -45.35
N GLY A 703 -1.88 -5.49 -45.12
CA GLY A 703 -2.30 -6.52 -46.08
C GLY A 703 -3.34 -6.04 -47.11
N ALA A 704 -3.57 -4.73 -47.24
CA ALA A 704 -4.52 -4.21 -48.22
C ALA A 704 -4.04 -4.52 -49.65
N SER A 705 -4.89 -5.13 -50.47
CA SER A 705 -4.63 -5.33 -51.92
C SER A 705 -5.09 -4.13 -52.74
N ASN A 706 -6.12 -3.43 -52.26
CA ASN A 706 -6.63 -2.19 -52.82
C ASN A 706 -6.61 -1.09 -51.76
N ILE A 707 -6.16 0.11 -52.12
CA ILE A 707 -6.23 1.29 -51.26
C ILE A 707 -6.96 2.39 -52.02
N ILE A 708 -7.98 3.00 -51.41
CA ILE A 708 -8.80 4.03 -52.06
C ILE A 708 -8.57 5.36 -51.35
N PHE A 709 -8.01 6.34 -52.05
CA PHE A 709 -7.84 7.70 -51.55
C PHE A 709 -8.95 8.62 -52.06
N GLY A 710 -9.48 9.44 -51.14
CA GLY A 710 -10.48 10.47 -51.41
C GLY A 710 -9.88 11.84 -51.72
N SER A 711 -10.74 12.80 -52.07
CA SER A 711 -10.34 14.20 -52.31
C SER A 711 -9.75 14.90 -51.08
N GLY A 712 -10.01 14.40 -49.87
CA GLY A 712 -9.49 14.96 -48.63
C GLY A 712 -7.98 14.76 -48.38
N TRP A 713 -7.27 14.06 -49.27
CA TRP A 713 -5.83 13.81 -49.14
C TRP A 713 -4.93 14.80 -49.90
N THR A 714 -5.50 15.84 -50.52
CA THR A 714 -4.77 16.80 -51.36
C THR A 714 -3.64 17.53 -50.64
N GLU A 715 -3.81 17.85 -49.35
CA GLU A 715 -2.82 18.54 -48.50
C GLU A 715 -1.87 17.58 -47.73
N ALA A 716 -2.02 16.27 -47.90
CA ALA A 716 -1.28 15.29 -47.12
C ALA A 716 0.21 15.25 -47.50
N ASN A 717 1.09 15.17 -46.50
CA ASN A 717 2.51 14.86 -46.75
C ASN A 717 2.69 13.37 -47.08
N MET A 718 2.53 13.04 -48.36
CA MET A 718 2.61 11.67 -48.87
C MET A 718 3.97 11.00 -48.64
N SER A 719 5.05 11.74 -48.36
CA SER A 719 6.38 11.15 -48.10
C SER A 719 6.44 10.39 -46.76
N GLN A 720 5.50 10.63 -45.86
CA GLN A 720 5.41 9.95 -44.56
C GLN A 720 4.63 8.62 -44.65
N ILE A 721 3.86 8.45 -45.73
CA ILE A 721 3.09 7.24 -46.00
C ILE A 721 4.02 6.23 -46.69
N SER A 722 4.07 5.03 -46.13
CA SER A 722 4.87 3.95 -46.68
C SER A 722 4.05 2.67 -46.68
N PHE A 723 4.10 1.96 -47.80
CA PHE A 723 3.50 0.64 -47.97
C PHE A 723 4.63 -0.34 -48.23
N SER A 724 4.89 -1.23 -47.27
CA SER A 724 5.91 -2.29 -47.44
C SER A 724 5.22 -3.64 -47.52
N ARG A 725 5.02 -4.16 -48.73
CA ARG A 725 4.42 -5.48 -48.94
C ARG A 725 5.20 -6.28 -49.99
N SER A 726 5.13 -7.61 -49.87
CA SER A 726 5.64 -8.57 -50.86
C SER A 726 4.75 -8.72 -52.11
N SER A 727 3.47 -8.33 -52.02
CA SER A 727 2.48 -8.51 -53.10
C SER A 727 2.12 -7.16 -53.75
N PRO A 728 1.68 -7.15 -55.03
CA PRO A 728 1.19 -5.95 -55.69
C PRO A 728 0.05 -5.26 -54.92
N VAL A 729 0.02 -3.94 -54.97
CA VAL A 729 -1.04 -3.10 -54.38
C VAL A 729 -1.62 -2.22 -55.48
N ASN A 730 -2.93 -2.23 -55.61
CA ASN A 730 -3.66 -1.29 -56.45
C ASN A 730 -4.03 -0.07 -55.62
N VAL A 731 -3.73 1.11 -56.14
CA VAL A 731 -4.16 2.34 -55.49
C VAL A 731 -5.07 3.15 -56.39
N TYR A 732 -6.25 3.44 -55.84
CA TYR A 732 -7.37 4.10 -56.48
C TYR A 732 -7.51 5.52 -55.98
N TYR A 733 -7.88 6.42 -56.89
CA TYR A 733 -8.16 7.82 -56.58
C TYR A 733 -9.51 8.22 -57.15
N THR A 734 -10.32 8.87 -56.31
CA THR A 734 -11.66 9.33 -56.68
C THR A 734 -11.67 10.75 -57.26
N ASN A 735 -10.54 11.46 -57.28
CA ASN A 735 -10.42 12.83 -57.79
C ASN A 735 -9.10 13.05 -58.56
N THR A 736 -9.18 13.68 -59.74
CA THR A 736 -8.02 13.98 -60.60
C THR A 736 -7.06 15.00 -60.02
N SER A 737 -7.53 15.91 -59.15
CA SER A 737 -6.67 16.92 -58.51
C SER A 737 -5.59 16.30 -57.63
N PHE A 738 -5.88 15.14 -57.03
CA PHE A 738 -4.93 14.39 -56.20
C PHE A 738 -3.69 13.95 -56.99
N LEU A 739 -3.88 13.49 -58.23
CA LEU A 739 -2.79 13.04 -59.10
C LEU A 739 -1.83 14.20 -59.39
N THR A 740 -2.37 15.37 -59.72
CA THR A 740 -1.55 16.52 -60.14
C THR A 740 -0.62 17.06 -59.04
N THR A 741 -1.02 16.97 -57.77
CA THR A 741 -0.22 17.45 -56.62
C THR A 741 0.74 16.42 -56.05
N ASN A 742 0.42 15.12 -56.15
CA ASN A 742 1.16 14.07 -55.41
C ASN A 742 1.99 13.11 -56.27
N LEU A 743 1.95 13.21 -57.60
CA LEU A 743 2.64 12.30 -58.53
C LEU A 743 4.16 12.14 -58.23
N GLY A 744 4.84 13.21 -57.83
CA GLY A 744 6.28 13.18 -57.50
C GLY A 744 6.63 12.45 -56.20
N ASN A 745 5.72 12.47 -55.22
CA ASN A 745 5.91 11.82 -53.91
C ASN A 745 5.50 10.34 -53.92
N MET A 746 4.66 9.93 -54.86
CA MET A 746 4.21 8.54 -55.02
C MET A 746 5.27 7.61 -55.59
N ASN A 747 6.29 8.16 -56.26
CA ASN A 747 7.48 7.41 -56.69
C ASN A 747 8.34 6.89 -55.52
N TYR A 748 8.10 7.36 -54.29
CA TYR A 748 8.80 6.93 -53.08
C TYR A 748 8.08 5.84 -52.28
N TRP A 749 7.04 5.22 -52.85
CA TRP A 749 6.42 4.02 -52.29
C TRP A 749 7.33 2.82 -52.51
N ASN A 750 8.51 2.90 -51.89
CA ASN A 750 9.56 1.93 -51.97
C ASN A 750 9.10 0.66 -51.28
N THR A 751 8.88 -0.39 -52.07
CA THR A 751 8.75 -1.74 -51.57
C THR A 751 10.08 -2.11 -50.91
N TRP A 752 10.09 -2.25 -49.58
CA TRP A 752 11.28 -2.62 -48.80
C TRP A 752 11.81 -4.04 -49.16
N ARG A 753 11.16 -4.76 -50.09
CA ARG A 753 11.52 -6.10 -50.59
C ARG A 753 11.36 -6.31 -52.11
N GLY A 754 11.35 -5.25 -52.93
CA GLY A 754 11.81 -5.33 -54.33
C GLY A 754 11.08 -6.19 -55.37
N THR A 755 9.80 -6.59 -55.22
CA THR A 755 9.10 -7.34 -56.29
C THR A 755 7.62 -6.99 -56.55
N GLY A 756 6.96 -6.19 -55.71
CA GLY A 756 5.56 -5.80 -55.93
C GLY A 756 5.43 -4.54 -56.78
N ASN A 757 4.83 -4.63 -57.97
CA ASN A 757 4.44 -3.43 -58.73
C ASN A 757 3.27 -2.73 -58.02
N THR A 758 3.37 -1.42 -57.82
CA THR A 758 2.22 -0.58 -57.44
C THR A 758 1.54 -0.12 -58.72
N THR A 759 0.23 -0.39 -58.86
CA THR A 759 -0.56 0.09 -59.99
C THR A 759 -1.44 1.25 -59.55
N LEU A 760 -1.32 2.40 -60.22
CA LEU A 760 -2.13 3.58 -59.97
C LEU A 760 -3.35 3.57 -60.92
N ILE A 761 -4.54 3.68 -60.36
CA ILE A 761 -5.81 3.56 -61.08
C ILE A 761 -6.69 4.77 -60.76
N TYR A 762 -7.26 5.40 -61.79
CA TYR A 762 -8.26 6.46 -61.63
C TYR A 762 -9.67 5.86 -61.68
N GLY A 763 -10.50 6.13 -60.66
CA GLY A 763 -11.83 5.52 -60.50
C GLY A 763 -11.97 4.68 -59.22
N LEU A 764 -13.14 4.07 -59.02
CA LEU A 764 -13.37 3.10 -57.93
C LEU A 764 -13.07 1.67 -58.42
N PRO A 765 -12.61 0.76 -57.54
CA PRO A 765 -12.36 -0.66 -57.86
C PRO A 765 -13.59 -1.40 -58.39
#